data_AF-A0A9Q5HZN6-F1
#
_entry.id   AF-A0A9Q5HZN6-F1
#
_cell.length_a   1.000
_cell.length_b   1.000
_cell.length_c   1.000
_cell.angle_alpha   90.00
_cell.angle_beta   90.00
_cell.angle_gamma   90.00
#
_symmetry.space_group_name_H-M   'P 1'
#
loop_
_entity.id
_entity.type
_entity.pdbx_description
1 polymer ?
#
loop_
_entity_poly.entity_id
_entity_poly.type
_entity_poly.pdbx_seq_one_letter_code
_entity_poly.pdbx_strand_id
1 'polypeptide(L)'
;MKFSSNAAYSFWKRFFHNNESRLLLLPEDVLVDEIFKWLSVRDIVRLRQVRGILLSKYTKRFNKLPLSYQVCRALALLTKKPAIWKRFLPYVNQIQQPLAPLPPTIAYSLSNLTGHEMETVVTRAISYDMTWKRKQIECRDTFSVFAHYHVEEMVLLPGGHFLVMSVKSFDDQYGIVIWSLEHRATRKPALLAFRHTDVKAYGLTAKYMAIDGFRSLVIAFLTKKHKDPSDRRHIPETFEMGGREDPEDPYMPIKYECTVVCVSLTVLDYLNDRRVGPMTDQFDERIKHTAISFVKAKTGSWLTLARIRTGSQLGVVSLDILDESPFVCVVKRPDKIVFQLLTSSVEDSERSILECTRYPEYLMNRHSIWNFRVLPDQNRVLVVRNIEKRPNIDMKNDHLAIELFQIPQPYETLVTEATAVRILTLRQYVNVQISDLQRTVPSKEDDSITPNLRLHRRPQPLSIFLRTETGMTHRSLWPIQKPVRGHSTETCFIYDPAHCRHIVFGDQRDGILNEEMDDSNDGMDDEDEGRRKLRRRKNYAMRFIPGARRAFVYAIPRDYRSTEPPITACWGFQYNMKDRTIYLGDQNDDDDIDLLETDVPDSPLSAASTLADDLDVPYYPGLDVPPLSMERTTMLGPVKLPENLRDKLLQGVSGVSFDEDSGRVVFATKKDNRLHVVDFARTRRRDTDDNRHNAIMDEEFGYEDSMEGVEAS
;
A
#
# COMPACT_ATOMS: atom_id res chain seq x y z
N MET A 1 -0.57 -33.99 -19.08
CA MET A 1 -0.03 -33.59 -20.41
C MET A 1 -0.09 -32.07 -20.54
N LYS A 2 1.04 -31.38 -20.69
CA LYS A 2 1.07 -29.92 -20.91
C LYS A 2 0.87 -29.64 -22.40
N PHE A 3 -0.23 -29.03 -22.79
CA PHE A 3 -0.34 -28.43 -24.12
C PHE A 3 0.32 -27.04 -24.05
N SER A 4 1.23 -26.72 -24.99
CA SER A 4 1.70 -25.33 -25.12
C SER A 4 0.49 -24.40 -25.35
N SER A 5 0.52 -23.13 -24.93
CA SER A 5 -0.64 -22.23 -25.07
C SER A 5 -1.16 -22.15 -26.52
N ASN A 6 -0.26 -22.34 -27.49
CA ASN A 6 -0.60 -22.40 -28.91
C ASN A 6 -1.22 -23.76 -29.31
N ALA A 7 -0.79 -24.86 -28.70
CA ALA A 7 -1.38 -26.18 -28.89
C ALA A 7 -2.76 -26.30 -28.23
N ALA A 8 -2.96 -25.74 -27.03
CA ALA A 8 -4.28 -25.67 -26.40
C ALA A 8 -5.25 -24.84 -27.26
N TYR A 9 -4.85 -23.63 -27.68
CA TYR A 9 -5.66 -22.82 -28.58
C TYR A 9 -5.96 -23.51 -29.92
N SER A 10 -4.98 -24.21 -30.52
CA SER A 10 -5.17 -24.99 -31.76
C SER A 10 -6.07 -26.22 -31.56
N PHE A 11 -5.96 -26.91 -30.44
CA PHE A 11 -6.80 -28.04 -30.05
C PHE A 11 -8.24 -27.59 -29.83
N TRP A 12 -8.45 -26.49 -29.09
CA TRP A 12 -9.73 -25.84 -28.93
C TRP A 12 -10.30 -25.39 -30.28
N LYS A 13 -9.50 -24.75 -31.14
CA LYS A 13 -9.91 -24.34 -32.49
C LYS A 13 -10.40 -25.51 -33.34
N ARG A 14 -9.81 -26.71 -33.20
CA ARG A 14 -10.29 -27.95 -33.86
C ARG A 14 -11.62 -28.45 -33.26
N PHE A 15 -11.82 -28.37 -31.95
CA PHE A 15 -13.09 -28.71 -31.29
C PHE A 15 -14.24 -27.76 -31.64
N PHE A 16 -13.94 -26.49 -31.93
CA PHE A 16 -14.92 -25.46 -32.30
C PHE A 16 -15.12 -25.31 -33.82
N HIS A 17 -14.42 -26.08 -34.66
CA HIS A 17 -14.52 -25.98 -36.13
C HIS A 17 -15.70 -26.77 -36.73
N ASN A 18 -16.25 -27.74 -36.01
CA ASN A 18 -17.49 -28.42 -36.42
C ASN A 18 -18.70 -27.69 -35.83
N ASN A 19 -19.77 -27.56 -36.62
CA ASN A 19 -20.96 -26.74 -36.35
C ASN A 19 -21.73 -27.08 -35.06
N GLU A 20 -21.35 -28.13 -34.34
CA GLU A 20 -21.88 -28.52 -33.03
C GLU A 20 -20.70 -28.59 -32.06
N SER A 21 -20.46 -27.51 -31.31
CA SER A 21 -19.46 -27.58 -30.25
C SER A 21 -19.95 -28.55 -29.18
N ARG A 22 -19.47 -29.80 -29.23
CA ARG A 22 -19.76 -30.85 -28.24
C ARG A 22 -19.40 -30.42 -26.81
N LEU A 23 -18.55 -29.41 -26.66
CA LEU A 23 -18.23 -28.82 -25.37
C LEU A 23 -19.46 -28.19 -24.70
N LEU A 24 -20.28 -27.46 -25.46
CA LEU A 24 -21.50 -26.84 -24.91
C LEU A 24 -22.62 -27.84 -24.64
N LEU A 25 -22.47 -29.10 -25.08
CA LEU A 25 -23.37 -30.20 -24.73
C LEU A 25 -23.04 -30.81 -23.36
N LEU A 26 -21.87 -30.48 -22.79
CA LEU A 26 -21.54 -30.94 -21.45
C LEU A 26 -22.35 -30.15 -20.41
N PRO A 27 -22.75 -30.81 -19.32
CA PRO A 27 -23.32 -30.14 -18.15
C PRO A 27 -22.43 -29.00 -17.65
N GLU A 28 -23.07 -27.98 -17.09
CA GLU A 28 -22.40 -26.75 -16.66
C GLU A 28 -21.33 -27.00 -15.58
N ASP A 29 -21.67 -27.82 -14.60
CA ASP A 29 -20.80 -28.31 -13.53
C ASP A 29 -19.57 -29.01 -14.10
N VAL A 30 -19.71 -29.86 -15.12
CA VAL A 30 -18.57 -30.48 -15.81
C VAL A 30 -17.67 -29.44 -16.47
N LEU A 31 -18.24 -28.41 -17.11
CA LEU A 31 -17.44 -27.34 -17.71
C LEU A 31 -16.68 -26.52 -16.65
N VAL A 32 -17.35 -26.14 -15.58
CA VAL A 32 -16.82 -25.24 -14.55
C VAL A 32 -15.85 -25.95 -13.61
N ASP A 33 -16.26 -27.11 -13.09
CA ASP A 33 -15.54 -27.82 -12.04
C ASP A 33 -14.51 -28.80 -12.61
N GLU A 34 -14.80 -29.44 -13.74
CA GLU A 34 -13.88 -30.44 -14.31
C GLU A 34 -12.98 -29.91 -15.42
N ILE A 35 -13.48 -29.04 -16.30
CA ILE A 35 -12.66 -28.53 -17.42
C ILE A 35 -11.96 -27.24 -17.03
N PHE A 36 -12.69 -26.24 -16.54
CA PHE A 36 -12.09 -24.93 -16.29
C PHE A 36 -11.05 -24.99 -15.18
N LYS A 37 -11.09 -25.96 -14.25
CA LYS A 37 -10.06 -26.09 -13.19
C LYS A 37 -8.64 -26.21 -13.76
N TRP A 38 -8.51 -26.77 -14.97
CA TRP A 38 -7.23 -26.96 -15.66
C TRP A 38 -6.79 -25.75 -16.48
N LEU A 39 -7.63 -24.73 -16.62
CA LEU A 39 -7.34 -23.54 -17.40
C LEU A 39 -6.66 -22.48 -16.52
N SER A 40 -5.72 -21.77 -17.12
CA SER A 40 -5.13 -20.61 -16.45
C SER A 40 -6.08 -19.42 -16.41
N VAL A 41 -5.83 -18.46 -15.52
CA VAL A 41 -6.59 -17.20 -15.47
C VAL A 41 -6.62 -16.52 -16.85
N ARG A 42 -5.48 -16.48 -17.54
CA ARG A 42 -5.37 -15.93 -18.90
C ARG A 42 -6.20 -16.71 -19.90
N ASP A 43 -6.22 -18.04 -19.82
CA ASP A 43 -7.00 -18.87 -20.73
C ASP A 43 -8.51 -18.72 -20.49
N ILE A 44 -8.95 -18.63 -19.23
CA ILE A 44 -10.34 -18.32 -18.86
C ILE A 44 -10.78 -16.96 -19.42
N VAL A 45 -9.94 -15.93 -19.25
CA VAL A 45 -10.24 -14.60 -19.82
C VAL A 45 -10.27 -14.64 -21.35
N ARG A 46 -9.41 -15.43 -21.99
CA ARG A 46 -9.39 -15.62 -23.45
C ARG A 46 -10.59 -16.38 -23.99
N LEU A 47 -11.21 -17.28 -23.20
CA LEU A 47 -12.44 -17.97 -23.61
C LEU A 47 -13.56 -16.98 -23.97
N ARG A 48 -13.56 -15.79 -23.35
CA ARG A 48 -14.48 -14.68 -23.68
C ARG A 48 -14.23 -14.03 -25.03
N GLN A 49 -13.07 -14.28 -25.63
CA GLN A 49 -12.67 -13.71 -26.92
C GLN A 49 -12.75 -14.76 -28.04
N VAL A 50 -13.13 -16.00 -27.71
CA VAL A 50 -13.31 -17.06 -28.70
C VAL A 50 -14.44 -16.67 -29.64
N ARG A 51 -14.05 -16.40 -30.89
CA ARG A 51 -14.99 -16.07 -31.98
C ARG A 51 -15.86 -17.30 -32.22
N GLY A 52 -17.16 -17.15 -31.98
CA GLY A 52 -18.16 -18.08 -32.48
C GLY A 52 -18.19 -17.98 -34.00
N ILE A 53 -17.80 -19.07 -34.68
CA ILE A 53 -17.87 -19.17 -36.15
C ILE A 53 -19.35 -19.36 -36.62
N LEU A 54 -20.31 -19.36 -35.70
CA LEU A 54 -21.55 -20.10 -35.84
C LEU A 54 -22.74 -19.39 -36.54
N LEU A 55 -22.68 -18.13 -36.98
CA LEU A 55 -23.81 -17.53 -37.72
C LEU A 55 -23.45 -16.88 -39.07
N SER A 56 -22.22 -17.00 -39.56
CA SER A 56 -21.84 -16.34 -40.83
C SER A 56 -22.56 -16.90 -42.07
N LYS A 57 -23.17 -18.10 -42.02
CA LYS A 57 -23.81 -18.70 -43.20
C LYS A 57 -25.27 -18.26 -43.41
N TYR A 58 -25.97 -17.77 -42.38
CA TYR A 58 -27.38 -17.33 -42.51
C TYR A 58 -27.57 -15.81 -42.64
N THR A 59 -26.56 -14.99 -42.32
CA THR A 59 -26.64 -13.52 -42.43
C THR A 59 -26.15 -12.95 -43.77
N LYS A 60 -25.80 -13.78 -44.76
CA LYS A 60 -25.40 -13.31 -46.10
C LYS A 60 -26.53 -12.62 -46.90
N ARG A 61 -27.78 -12.63 -46.42
CA ARG A 61 -28.93 -12.05 -47.14
C ARG A 61 -29.34 -10.64 -46.70
N PHE A 62 -28.76 -10.08 -45.64
CA PHE A 62 -28.99 -8.70 -45.24
C PHE A 62 -27.70 -7.89 -45.32
N ASN A 63 -27.61 -7.05 -46.34
CA ASN A 63 -26.48 -6.16 -46.62
C ASN A 63 -26.29 -5.11 -45.50
N LYS A 64 -25.02 -4.84 -45.18
CA LYS A 64 -24.49 -3.64 -44.48
C LYS A 64 -24.77 -3.48 -42.96
N LEU A 65 -24.46 -4.48 -42.15
CA LEU A 65 -24.08 -4.22 -40.75
C LEU A 65 -22.61 -4.64 -40.55
N PRO A 66 -21.79 -3.81 -39.87
CA PRO A 66 -20.38 -4.12 -39.62
C PRO A 66 -20.28 -5.47 -38.91
N LEU A 67 -19.28 -6.30 -39.26
CA LEU A 67 -19.01 -7.59 -38.64
C LEU A 67 -18.89 -7.43 -37.11
N SER A 68 -20.00 -7.51 -36.40
CA SER A 68 -20.03 -7.55 -34.96
C SER A 68 -19.45 -8.91 -34.57
N TYR A 69 -18.31 -8.87 -33.89
CA TYR A 69 -17.60 -10.05 -33.41
C TYR A 69 -18.55 -10.89 -32.53
N GLN A 70 -19.06 -12.00 -33.07
CA GLN A 70 -19.87 -12.92 -32.28
C GLN A 70 -18.95 -13.73 -31.39
N VAL A 71 -18.89 -13.36 -30.11
CA VAL A 71 -18.30 -14.16 -29.04
C VAL A 71 -19.26 -15.31 -28.69
N CYS A 72 -18.73 -16.48 -28.33
CA CYS A 72 -19.57 -17.53 -27.73
C CYS A 72 -20.13 -17.03 -26.39
N ARG A 73 -21.37 -16.52 -26.41
CA ARG A 73 -22.02 -15.91 -25.24
C ARG A 73 -22.11 -16.87 -24.05
N ALA A 74 -22.38 -18.16 -24.31
CA ALA A 74 -22.44 -19.18 -23.27
C ALA A 74 -21.11 -19.28 -22.49
N LEU A 75 -19.98 -19.49 -23.17
CA LEU A 75 -18.67 -19.53 -22.52
C LEU A 75 -18.35 -18.21 -21.82
N ALA A 76 -18.68 -17.07 -22.43
CA ALA A 76 -18.47 -15.77 -21.81
C ALA A 76 -19.23 -15.63 -20.49
N LEU A 77 -20.49 -16.09 -20.42
CA LEU A 77 -21.29 -16.11 -19.20
C LEU A 77 -20.74 -17.10 -18.17
N LEU A 78 -20.35 -18.31 -18.60
CA LEU A 78 -19.78 -19.32 -17.69
C LEU A 78 -18.54 -18.79 -17.00
N THR A 79 -17.61 -18.16 -17.73
CA THR A 79 -16.38 -17.59 -17.16
C THR A 79 -16.61 -16.45 -16.16
N LYS A 80 -17.83 -15.94 -15.99
CA LYS A 80 -18.17 -14.91 -15.00
C LYS A 80 -18.69 -15.49 -13.68
N LYS A 81 -18.89 -16.82 -13.61
CA LYS A 81 -19.38 -17.47 -12.40
C LYS A 81 -18.38 -17.29 -11.24
N PRO A 82 -18.85 -16.87 -10.05
CA PRO A 82 -17.97 -16.66 -8.89
C PRO A 82 -17.12 -17.89 -8.54
N ALA A 83 -17.68 -19.11 -8.65
CA ALA A 83 -17.00 -20.36 -8.32
C ALA A 83 -15.63 -20.52 -9.02
N ILE A 84 -15.54 -20.10 -10.29
CA ILE A 84 -14.31 -20.11 -11.08
C ILE A 84 -13.23 -19.23 -10.47
N TRP A 85 -13.61 -18.09 -9.90
CA TRP A 85 -12.67 -17.11 -9.35
C TRP A 85 -12.32 -17.41 -7.89
N LYS A 86 -13.31 -17.88 -7.10
CA LYS A 86 -13.10 -18.31 -5.71
C LYS A 86 -12.00 -19.36 -5.59
N ARG A 87 -11.95 -20.33 -6.53
CA ARG A 87 -10.94 -21.39 -6.50
C ARG A 87 -9.51 -20.90 -6.66
N PHE A 88 -9.28 -19.70 -7.23
CA PHE A 88 -7.93 -19.14 -7.36
C PHE A 88 -7.46 -18.46 -6.07
N LEU A 89 -8.37 -18.03 -5.20
CA LEU A 89 -8.03 -17.25 -4.01
C LEU A 89 -7.01 -17.93 -3.09
N PRO A 90 -7.11 -19.24 -2.76
CA PRO A 90 -6.10 -19.93 -1.94
C PRO A 90 -4.70 -19.90 -2.57
N TYR A 91 -4.63 -19.91 -3.89
CA TYR A 91 -3.39 -19.98 -4.65
C TYR A 91 -2.79 -18.61 -4.98
N VAL A 92 -3.55 -17.51 -4.83
CA VAL A 92 -2.99 -16.14 -4.93
C VAL A 92 -1.86 -15.93 -3.92
N ASN A 93 -1.83 -16.71 -2.84
CA ASN A 93 -0.73 -16.74 -1.86
C ASN A 93 0.61 -17.21 -2.42
N GLN A 94 0.62 -17.90 -3.57
CA GLN A 94 1.85 -18.30 -4.27
C GLN A 94 2.50 -17.14 -5.03
N ILE A 95 1.78 -16.04 -5.25
CA ILE A 95 2.31 -14.83 -5.89
C ILE A 95 3.17 -14.05 -4.87
N GLN A 96 4.23 -13.38 -5.35
CA GLN A 96 5.08 -12.57 -4.49
C GLN A 96 4.30 -11.46 -3.78
N GLN A 97 3.29 -10.87 -4.44
CA GLN A 97 2.42 -9.88 -3.83
C GLN A 97 1.23 -10.53 -3.13
N PRO A 98 0.85 -10.07 -1.92
CA PRO A 98 -0.43 -10.44 -1.37
C PRO A 98 -1.60 -10.05 -2.25
N LEU A 99 -2.72 -10.73 -2.01
CA LEU A 99 -3.98 -10.13 -2.41
C LEU A 99 -4.15 -8.82 -1.65
N ALA A 100 -4.54 -7.80 -2.40
CA ALA A 100 -4.83 -6.52 -1.80
C ALA A 100 -5.94 -6.67 -0.75
N PRO A 101 -5.74 -6.16 0.48
CA PRO A 101 -6.73 -6.29 1.52
C PRO A 101 -7.99 -5.56 1.07
N LEU A 102 -9.12 -6.22 1.22
CA LEU A 102 -10.41 -5.58 0.96
C LEU A 102 -10.82 -4.80 2.22
N PRO A 103 -11.66 -3.76 2.09
CA PRO A 103 -12.28 -3.13 3.25
C PRO A 103 -12.94 -4.21 4.11
N PRO A 104 -12.79 -4.19 5.45
CA PRO A 104 -13.20 -5.28 6.33
C PRO A 104 -14.72 -5.32 6.54
N THR A 105 -15.52 -5.18 5.49
CA THR A 105 -16.97 -5.08 5.58
C THR A 105 -17.65 -6.31 5.02
N ILE A 106 -18.90 -6.53 5.45
CA ILE A 106 -19.75 -7.63 4.99
C ILE A 106 -19.92 -7.57 3.47
N ALA A 107 -19.85 -6.39 2.85
CA ALA A 107 -19.93 -6.23 1.39
C ALA A 107 -18.78 -6.93 0.64
N TYR A 108 -17.64 -7.17 1.30
CA TYR A 108 -16.47 -7.85 0.76
C TYR A 108 -16.26 -9.26 1.34
N SER A 109 -17.28 -9.82 2.01
CA SER A 109 -17.29 -11.21 2.44
C SER A 109 -17.37 -12.19 1.26
N LEU A 110 -16.99 -13.45 1.48
CA LEU A 110 -16.96 -14.45 0.41
C LEU A 110 -18.34 -14.72 -0.22
N SER A 111 -19.41 -14.54 0.54
CA SER A 111 -20.79 -14.70 0.08
C SER A 111 -21.28 -13.52 -0.75
N ASN A 112 -20.86 -12.29 -0.41
CA ASN A 112 -21.43 -11.08 -0.98
C ASN A 112 -20.62 -10.50 -2.15
N LEU A 113 -19.37 -10.92 -2.30
CA LEU A 113 -18.55 -10.58 -3.45
C LEU A 113 -19.17 -11.12 -4.74
N THR A 114 -19.42 -10.22 -5.69
CA THR A 114 -19.88 -10.59 -7.03
C THR A 114 -18.79 -11.31 -7.81
N GLY A 115 -19.17 -12.09 -8.84
CA GLY A 115 -18.21 -12.72 -9.74
C GLY A 115 -17.28 -11.70 -10.42
N HIS A 116 -17.78 -10.49 -10.69
CA HIS A 116 -16.99 -9.37 -11.21
C HIS A 116 -15.92 -8.89 -10.23
N GLU A 117 -16.29 -8.69 -8.96
CA GLU A 117 -15.35 -8.25 -7.93
C GLU A 117 -14.29 -9.33 -7.66
N MET A 118 -14.68 -10.60 -7.55
CA MET A 118 -13.72 -11.71 -7.37
C MET A 118 -12.74 -11.82 -8.53
N GLU A 119 -13.23 -11.74 -9.76
CA GLU A 119 -12.35 -11.71 -10.93
C GLU A 119 -11.40 -10.50 -10.88
N THR A 120 -11.93 -9.32 -10.55
CA THR A 120 -11.13 -8.09 -10.47
C THR A 120 -9.99 -8.28 -9.47
N VAL A 121 -10.30 -8.79 -8.28
CA VAL A 121 -9.35 -9.07 -7.21
C VAL A 121 -8.24 -10.03 -7.67
N VAL A 122 -8.59 -11.17 -8.28
CA VAL A 122 -7.61 -12.17 -8.77
C VAL A 122 -6.78 -11.62 -9.94
N THR A 123 -7.44 -11.02 -10.94
CA THR A 123 -6.76 -10.51 -12.14
C THR A 123 -5.84 -9.34 -11.82
N ARG A 124 -6.22 -8.47 -10.87
CA ARG A 124 -5.36 -7.39 -10.38
C ARG A 124 -4.09 -7.94 -9.73
N ALA A 125 -4.20 -8.87 -8.78
CA ALA A 125 -3.05 -9.43 -8.09
C ALA A 125 -2.03 -10.04 -9.07
N ILE A 126 -2.52 -10.86 -10.03
CA ILE A 126 -1.66 -11.50 -11.04
C ILE A 126 -1.03 -10.48 -11.98
N SER A 127 -1.84 -9.57 -12.54
CA SER A 127 -1.36 -8.61 -13.53
C SER A 127 -0.43 -7.56 -12.92
N TYR A 128 -0.65 -7.18 -11.67
CA TYR A 128 0.24 -6.29 -10.94
C TYR A 128 1.60 -6.96 -10.69
N ASP A 129 1.63 -8.19 -10.18
CA ASP A 129 2.88 -8.93 -9.98
C ASP A 129 3.68 -9.09 -11.28
N MET A 130 3.01 -9.47 -12.37
CA MET A 130 3.63 -9.54 -13.69
C MET A 130 4.19 -8.19 -14.15
N THR A 131 3.45 -7.10 -13.93
CA THR A 131 3.82 -5.77 -14.41
C THR A 131 5.03 -5.23 -13.64
N TRP A 132 5.07 -5.46 -12.33
CA TRP A 132 6.17 -5.02 -11.48
C TRP A 132 7.47 -5.78 -11.72
N LYS A 133 7.41 -7.05 -12.14
CA LYS A 133 8.59 -7.87 -12.48
C LYS A 133 9.27 -7.50 -13.81
N ARG A 134 8.58 -6.81 -14.73
CA ARG A 134 9.14 -6.46 -16.07
C ARG A 134 10.32 -5.50 -15.96
N LYS A 135 11.34 -5.56 -16.82
CA LYS A 135 12.45 -4.57 -16.81
C LYS A 135 11.96 -3.10 -16.76
N GLN A 136 10.94 -2.76 -17.57
CA GLN A 136 10.25 -1.48 -17.54
C GLN A 136 8.82 -1.65 -17.01
N ILE A 137 8.43 -0.86 -16.01
CA ILE A 137 7.08 -0.88 -15.43
C ILE A 137 6.18 -0.04 -16.32
N GLU A 138 5.14 -0.67 -16.86
CA GLU A 138 4.13 0.04 -17.66
C GLU A 138 2.88 0.27 -16.83
N CYS A 139 2.37 1.49 -16.87
CA CYS A 139 1.03 1.76 -16.38
C CYS A 139 -0.02 0.97 -17.20
N ARG A 140 -1.02 0.40 -16.52
CA ARG A 140 -2.10 -0.36 -17.16
C ARG A 140 -3.34 0.46 -17.41
N ASP A 141 -3.70 1.30 -16.45
CA ASP A 141 -4.87 2.16 -16.54
C ASP A 141 -4.60 3.50 -15.87
N THR A 142 -5.22 4.55 -16.39
CA THR A 142 -5.14 5.89 -15.81
C THR A 142 -6.49 6.55 -15.85
N PHE A 143 -6.80 7.28 -14.79
CA PHE A 143 -7.98 8.14 -14.77
C PHE A 143 -7.70 9.39 -13.95
N SER A 144 -8.43 10.45 -14.26
CA SER A 144 -8.34 11.70 -13.50
C SER A 144 -9.73 12.24 -13.18
N VAL A 145 -9.87 12.82 -11.99
CA VAL A 145 -11.09 13.46 -11.49
C VAL A 145 -10.74 14.82 -10.91
N PHE A 146 -11.68 15.75 -10.89
CA PHE A 146 -11.47 17.00 -10.16
C PHE A 146 -11.41 16.73 -8.66
N ALA A 147 -10.40 17.27 -7.99
CA ALA A 147 -10.25 17.12 -6.55
C ALA A 147 -11.24 18.01 -5.76
N HIS A 148 -11.81 19.03 -6.42
CA HIS A 148 -12.66 20.10 -5.86
C HIS A 148 -11.98 21.00 -4.82
N TYR A 149 -10.82 20.60 -4.29
CA TYR A 149 -10.05 21.31 -3.27
C TYR A 149 -8.56 21.28 -3.61
N HIS A 150 -7.79 22.17 -2.99
CA HIS A 150 -6.33 22.09 -3.02
C HIS A 150 -5.87 20.96 -2.07
N VAL A 151 -5.18 19.96 -2.60
CA VAL A 151 -4.73 18.80 -1.81
C VAL A 151 -3.39 19.12 -1.16
N GLU A 152 -3.36 19.06 0.17
CA GLU A 152 -2.20 19.36 1.02
C GLU A 152 -1.41 18.10 1.36
N GLU A 153 -2.10 17.01 1.66
CA GLU A 153 -1.51 15.70 1.95
C GLU A 153 -2.55 14.61 1.65
N MET A 154 -2.10 13.40 1.33
CA MET A 154 -3.01 12.29 1.06
C MET A 154 -2.42 10.96 1.54
N VAL A 155 -3.29 10.05 1.95
CA VAL A 155 -2.95 8.67 2.30
C VAL A 155 -3.94 7.72 1.65
N LEU A 156 -3.39 6.75 0.93
CA LEU A 156 -4.15 5.67 0.31
C LEU A 156 -4.26 4.52 1.30
N LEU A 157 -5.49 4.08 1.58
CA LEU A 157 -5.67 2.95 2.49
C LEU A 157 -5.24 1.63 1.83
N PRO A 158 -4.86 0.63 2.65
CA PRO A 158 -4.63 -0.73 2.19
C PRO A 158 -5.73 -1.20 1.23
N GLY A 159 -5.32 -1.75 0.08
CA GLY A 159 -6.24 -2.21 -0.96
C GLY A 159 -6.63 -1.16 -1.99
N GLY A 160 -6.29 0.11 -1.77
CA GLY A 160 -6.50 1.19 -2.71
C GLY A 160 -7.97 1.52 -2.97
N HIS A 161 -8.86 1.14 -2.05
CA HIS A 161 -10.30 1.38 -2.16
C HIS A 161 -10.69 2.79 -1.71
N PHE A 162 -10.13 3.25 -0.60
CA PHE A 162 -10.36 4.58 -0.05
C PHE A 162 -9.09 5.42 -0.04
N LEU A 163 -9.24 6.69 -0.35
CA LEU A 163 -8.20 7.71 -0.26
C LEU A 163 -8.66 8.75 0.76
N VAL A 164 -7.80 9.07 1.73
CA VAL A 164 -8.04 10.18 2.66
C VAL A 164 -7.12 11.32 2.29
N MET A 165 -7.64 12.54 2.25
CA MET A 165 -6.84 13.72 1.94
C MET A 165 -7.06 14.83 2.96
N SER A 166 -5.97 15.50 3.30
CA SER A 166 -5.99 16.85 3.87
C SER A 166 -6.12 17.83 2.73
N VAL A 167 -7.11 18.72 2.81
CA VAL A 167 -7.44 19.65 1.75
C VAL A 167 -7.65 21.06 2.27
N LYS A 168 -7.51 22.01 1.37
CA LYS A 168 -7.78 23.43 1.56
C LYS A 168 -8.79 23.91 0.52
N SER A 169 -9.90 24.51 0.97
CA SER A 169 -10.91 25.09 0.09
C SER A 169 -10.44 26.40 -0.52
N PHE A 170 -11.19 26.88 -1.52
CA PHE A 170 -10.96 28.19 -2.12
C PHE A 170 -11.22 29.35 -1.14
N ASP A 171 -12.04 29.11 -0.10
CA ASP A 171 -12.33 30.05 0.98
C ASP A 171 -11.32 29.94 2.14
N ASP A 172 -10.14 29.37 1.88
CA ASP A 172 -9.05 29.19 2.86
C ASP A 172 -9.38 28.26 4.03
N GLN A 173 -10.47 27.48 3.94
CA GLN A 173 -10.87 26.54 4.99
C GLN A 173 -10.19 25.20 4.82
N TYR A 174 -9.65 24.65 5.90
CA TYR A 174 -9.06 23.31 5.88
C TYR A 174 -10.10 22.23 6.15
N GLY A 175 -9.83 21.02 5.66
CA GLY A 175 -10.65 19.86 5.95
C GLY A 175 -9.98 18.54 5.62
N ILE A 176 -10.60 17.48 6.09
CA ILE A 176 -10.30 16.09 5.74
C ILE A 176 -11.41 15.58 4.84
N VAL A 177 -11.03 14.93 3.74
CA VAL A 177 -11.98 14.30 2.80
C VAL A 177 -11.68 12.82 2.63
N ILE A 178 -12.73 12.02 2.50
CA ILE A 178 -12.67 10.60 2.18
C ILE A 178 -13.23 10.40 0.78
N TRP A 179 -12.43 9.79 -0.08
CA TRP A 179 -12.81 9.39 -1.43
C TRP A 179 -12.86 7.88 -1.53
N SER A 180 -13.89 7.35 -2.19
CA SER A 180 -13.83 6.01 -2.78
C SER A 180 -13.14 6.16 -4.12
N LEU A 181 -12.04 5.44 -4.38
CA LEU A 181 -11.37 5.47 -5.69
C LEU A 181 -12.08 4.63 -6.74
N GLU A 182 -12.96 3.73 -6.30
CA GLU A 182 -13.70 2.83 -7.17
C GLU A 182 -15.12 2.69 -6.66
N HIS A 183 -15.93 3.74 -6.90
CA HIS A 183 -17.32 3.72 -6.49
C HIS A 183 -18.07 2.58 -7.16
N ARG A 184 -18.83 1.74 -6.42
CA ARG A 184 -19.36 0.49 -7.00
C ARG A 184 -20.33 0.72 -8.16
N ALA A 185 -21.11 1.82 -8.10
CA ALA A 185 -22.01 2.21 -9.18
C ALA A 185 -21.27 2.72 -10.44
N THR A 186 -20.35 3.67 -10.30
CA THR A 186 -19.73 4.38 -11.45
C THR A 186 -18.35 3.87 -11.85
N ARG A 187 -17.69 3.10 -10.98
CA ARG A 187 -16.28 2.65 -11.08
C ARG A 187 -15.30 3.80 -11.28
N LYS A 188 -15.67 4.97 -10.79
CA LYS A 188 -14.85 6.18 -10.80
C LYS A 188 -14.67 6.66 -9.37
N PRO A 189 -13.67 7.50 -9.11
CA PRO A 189 -13.55 8.13 -7.82
C PRO A 189 -14.78 8.97 -7.48
N ALA A 190 -15.19 8.92 -6.22
CA ALA A 190 -16.26 9.71 -5.68
C ALA A 190 -15.91 10.21 -4.28
N LEU A 191 -16.20 11.48 -4.00
CA LEU A 191 -16.14 12.05 -2.67
C LEU A 191 -17.28 11.46 -1.83
N LEU A 192 -16.95 10.86 -0.69
CA LEU A 192 -17.93 10.25 0.21
C LEU A 192 -18.20 11.09 1.46
N ALA A 193 -17.15 11.64 2.06
CA ALA A 193 -17.27 12.36 3.32
C ALA A 193 -16.30 13.56 3.37
N PHE A 194 -16.73 14.60 4.08
CA PHE A 194 -15.96 15.82 4.33
C PHE A 194 -16.06 16.19 5.82
N ARG A 195 -14.96 16.63 6.42
CA ARG A 195 -14.91 17.19 7.78
C ARG A 195 -14.02 18.42 7.81
N HIS A 196 -14.55 19.54 8.30
CA HIS A 196 -13.75 20.75 8.49
C HIS A 196 -12.69 20.57 9.60
N THR A 197 -11.55 21.23 9.41
CA THR A 197 -10.50 21.39 10.42
C THR A 197 -10.14 22.87 10.54
N ASP A 198 -9.79 23.31 11.75
CA ASP A 198 -9.44 24.72 11.96
C ASP A 198 -8.12 25.12 11.28
N VAL A 199 -7.24 24.14 11.06
CA VAL A 199 -5.89 24.33 10.51
C VAL A 199 -5.52 23.16 9.60
N LYS A 200 -4.45 23.34 8.82
CA LYS A 200 -3.85 22.29 7.98
C LYS A 200 -3.56 21.03 8.80
N ALA A 201 -4.11 19.91 8.35
CA ALA A 201 -3.75 18.59 8.86
C ALA A 201 -2.53 18.06 8.08
N TYR A 202 -1.50 17.63 8.80
CA TYR A 202 -0.30 17.03 8.21
C TYR A 202 0.08 15.72 8.92
N GLY A 203 1.01 14.96 8.35
CA GLY A 203 1.39 13.65 8.88
C GLY A 203 0.20 12.69 8.90
N LEU A 204 -0.59 12.72 7.84
CA LEU A 204 -1.86 12.03 7.72
C LEU A 204 -1.64 10.52 7.65
N THR A 205 -2.27 9.77 8.55
CA THR A 205 -2.25 8.31 8.59
C THR A 205 -3.68 7.79 8.68
N ALA A 206 -4.00 6.74 7.93
CA ALA A 206 -5.33 6.13 7.99
C ALA A 206 -5.24 4.61 7.92
N LYS A 207 -6.11 3.92 8.67
CA LYS A 207 -6.16 2.46 8.75
C LYS A 207 -7.59 1.98 9.02
N TYR A 208 -7.91 0.78 8.56
CA TYR A 208 -9.12 0.11 9.00
C TYR A 208 -8.89 -0.48 10.38
N MET A 209 -9.78 -0.19 11.31
CA MET A 209 -9.74 -0.71 12.68
C MET A 209 -11.16 -0.94 13.15
N ALA A 210 -11.32 -1.76 14.19
CA ALA A 210 -12.57 -1.80 14.92
C ALA A 210 -12.43 -1.00 16.22
N ILE A 211 -13.44 -0.18 16.49
CA ILE A 211 -13.55 0.66 17.68
C ILE A 211 -14.80 0.20 18.40
N ASP A 212 -14.64 -0.37 19.59
CA ASP A 212 -15.75 -0.91 20.40
C ASP A 212 -16.65 -1.88 19.59
N GLY A 213 -16.03 -2.75 18.79
CA GLY A 213 -16.72 -3.70 17.89
C GLY A 213 -17.23 -3.10 16.56
N PHE A 214 -17.20 -1.78 16.40
CA PHE A 214 -17.61 -1.11 15.17
C PHE A 214 -16.46 -0.90 14.21
N ARG A 215 -16.59 -1.45 13.01
CA ARG A 215 -15.58 -1.30 11.97
C ARG A 215 -15.58 0.11 11.41
N SER A 216 -14.41 0.70 11.44
CA SER A 216 -14.25 2.11 11.14
C SER A 216 -12.99 2.34 10.30
N LEU A 217 -13.06 3.39 9.50
CA LEU A 217 -11.90 4.02 8.91
C LEU A 217 -11.38 5.04 9.92
N VAL A 218 -10.25 4.72 10.56
CA VAL A 218 -9.61 5.58 11.56
C VAL A 218 -8.54 6.42 10.88
N ILE A 219 -8.55 7.73 11.16
CA ILE A 219 -7.67 8.74 10.56
C ILE A 219 -7.00 9.49 11.71
N ALA A 220 -5.67 9.50 11.70
CA ALA A 220 -4.88 10.31 12.60
C ALA A 220 -4.10 11.37 11.80
N PHE A 221 -4.01 12.57 12.35
CA PHE A 221 -3.25 13.66 11.76
C PHE A 221 -2.74 14.61 12.84
N LEU A 222 -1.72 15.37 12.47
CA LEU A 222 -1.10 16.39 13.30
C LEU A 222 -1.55 17.78 12.88
N THR A 223 -1.57 18.68 13.85
CA THR A 223 -1.89 20.09 13.67
C THR A 223 -0.92 20.95 14.48
N LYS A 224 -0.54 22.10 13.93
CA LYS A 224 0.22 23.15 14.61
C LYS A 224 -0.70 24.35 14.81
N LYS A 225 -0.73 24.89 16.02
CA LYS A 225 -1.47 26.12 16.36
C LYS A 225 -0.56 27.01 17.19
N HIS A 226 -0.73 28.32 17.12
CA HIS A 226 -0.07 29.20 18.08
C HIS A 226 -0.55 28.90 19.50
N LYS A 227 0.34 28.96 20.50
CA LYS A 227 -0.08 28.89 21.91
C LYS A 227 -0.95 30.09 22.27
N ASP A 228 -0.61 31.27 21.75
CA ASP A 228 -1.42 32.47 21.84
C ASP A 228 -2.37 32.55 20.64
N PRO A 229 -3.70 32.47 20.84
CA PRO A 229 -4.67 32.55 19.75
C PRO A 229 -4.72 33.93 19.06
N SER A 230 -4.13 34.97 19.65
CA SER A 230 -4.02 36.29 19.05
C SER A 230 -2.86 36.41 18.04
N ASP A 231 -1.90 35.49 18.09
CA ASP A 231 -0.79 35.46 17.14
C ASP A 231 -1.28 34.96 15.77
N ARG A 232 -0.99 35.76 14.74
CA ARG A 232 -1.39 35.50 13.35
C ARG A 232 -0.20 35.28 12.42
N ARG A 233 1.01 35.15 12.96
CA ARG A 233 2.21 34.87 12.15
C ARG A 233 2.05 33.54 11.42
N HIS A 234 2.65 33.42 10.25
CA HIS A 234 2.60 32.18 9.47
C HIS A 234 3.46 31.09 10.14
N ILE A 235 2.86 29.93 10.41
CA ILE A 235 3.59 28.76 10.94
C ILE A 235 4.22 28.03 9.75
N PRO A 236 5.55 27.84 9.71
CA PRO A 236 6.21 27.11 8.64
C PRO A 236 5.65 25.69 8.43
N GLU A 237 5.32 25.39 7.18
CA GLU A 237 4.75 24.10 6.76
C GLU A 237 5.81 23.08 6.31
N THR A 238 7.09 23.39 6.47
CA THR A 238 8.21 22.53 6.04
C THR A 238 8.40 21.36 7.00
N PHE A 239 7.44 20.44 7.03
CA PHE A 239 7.52 19.25 7.86
C PHE A 239 7.75 18.02 6.99
N GLU A 240 8.97 17.49 7.03
CA GLU A 240 9.27 16.18 6.44
C GLU A 240 9.24 15.11 7.55
N MET A 241 8.17 14.31 7.55
CA MET A 241 8.03 13.15 8.43
C MET A 241 9.25 12.23 8.32
N GLY A 242 9.88 11.90 9.44
CA GLY A 242 11.10 11.07 9.42
C GLY A 242 12.42 11.84 9.34
N GLY A 243 12.41 13.17 9.41
CA GLY A 243 13.61 14.02 9.35
C GLY A 243 13.97 14.71 10.67
N ARG A 244 14.88 15.68 10.58
CA ARG A 244 15.31 16.55 11.69
C ARG A 244 14.13 17.32 12.30
N GLU A 245 14.33 17.76 13.53
CA GLU A 245 13.38 18.63 14.23
C GLU A 245 13.28 19.98 13.54
N ASP A 246 12.07 20.53 13.50
CA ASP A 246 11.90 21.88 12.97
C ASP A 246 12.47 22.83 14.02
N PRO A 247 13.38 23.75 13.65
CA PRO A 247 13.83 24.76 14.59
C PRO A 247 12.63 25.63 14.97
N GLU A 248 12.19 25.52 16.23
CA GLU A 248 11.12 26.35 16.76
C GLU A 248 11.65 27.76 17.04
N ASP A 249 10.94 28.77 16.53
CA ASP A 249 11.19 30.16 16.91
C ASP A 249 10.78 30.37 18.37
N PRO A 250 11.72 30.71 19.28
CA PRO A 250 11.41 30.94 20.69
C PRO A 250 10.34 32.03 20.91
N TYR A 251 10.19 32.96 19.97
CA TYR A 251 9.23 34.05 20.04
C TYR A 251 7.86 33.68 19.47
N MET A 252 7.71 32.52 18.83
CA MET A 252 6.45 32.04 18.24
C MET A 252 6.13 30.66 18.81
N PRO A 253 5.66 30.59 20.07
CA PRO A 253 5.46 29.32 20.73
C PRO A 253 4.31 28.54 20.09
N ILE A 254 4.61 27.34 19.61
CA ILE A 254 3.65 26.46 18.93
C ILE A 254 3.07 25.43 19.91
N LYS A 255 1.78 25.15 19.77
CA LYS A 255 1.06 24.02 20.35
C LYS A 255 0.88 22.97 19.26
N TYR A 256 1.25 21.75 19.58
CA TYR A 256 1.07 20.60 18.70
C TYR A 256 -0.09 19.76 19.20
N GLU A 257 -0.90 19.27 18.25
CA GLU A 257 -2.04 18.42 18.55
C GLU A 257 -2.12 17.29 17.52
N CYS A 258 -2.07 16.04 17.99
CA CYS A 258 -2.46 14.86 17.23
C CYS A 258 -3.95 14.61 17.48
N THR A 259 -4.75 14.63 16.41
CA THR A 259 -6.18 14.35 16.46
C THR A 259 -6.44 13.02 15.75
N VAL A 260 -7.22 12.16 16.39
CA VAL A 260 -7.69 10.90 15.82
C VAL A 260 -9.20 10.97 15.69
N VAL A 261 -9.66 10.66 14.49
CA VAL A 261 -11.07 10.67 14.12
C VAL A 261 -11.40 9.36 13.45
N CYS A 262 -12.65 8.93 13.49
CA CYS A 262 -13.09 7.78 12.71
C CYS A 262 -14.44 8.02 12.05
N VAL A 263 -14.67 7.26 10.99
CA VAL A 263 -15.95 7.16 10.27
C VAL A 263 -16.28 5.68 10.15
N SER A 264 -17.51 5.30 10.49
CA SER A 264 -17.97 3.92 10.36
C SER A 264 -17.90 3.44 8.91
N LEU A 265 -17.39 2.23 8.69
CA LEU A 265 -17.36 1.63 7.36
C LEU A 265 -18.75 1.28 6.86
N THR A 266 -19.71 0.98 7.73
CA THR A 266 -21.12 0.75 7.35
C THR A 266 -21.69 1.97 6.63
N VAL A 267 -21.32 3.16 7.09
CA VAL A 267 -21.73 4.43 6.49
C VAL A 267 -21.02 4.68 5.16
N LEU A 268 -19.72 4.41 5.09
CA LEU A 268 -18.99 4.52 3.83
C LEU A 268 -19.51 3.52 2.79
N ASP A 269 -19.90 2.31 3.20
CA ASP A 269 -20.49 1.29 2.32
C ASP A 269 -21.88 1.68 1.83
N TYR A 270 -22.70 2.27 2.71
CA TYR A 270 -24.03 2.79 2.34
C TYR A 270 -23.93 3.90 1.27
N LEU A 271 -22.93 4.78 1.42
CA LEU A 271 -22.61 5.81 0.43
C LEU A 271 -21.92 5.21 -0.80
N ASN A 272 -21.21 4.08 -0.69
CA ASN A 272 -20.51 3.43 -1.79
C ASN A 272 -21.35 2.33 -2.48
N ASP A 273 -22.68 2.38 -2.34
CA ASP A 273 -23.59 1.39 -2.89
C ASP A 273 -23.50 1.32 -4.43
N ARG A 274 -23.65 0.11 -4.98
CA ARG A 274 -23.67 -0.13 -6.42
C ARG A 274 -24.94 0.36 -7.11
N ARG A 275 -26.04 0.52 -6.36
CA ARG A 275 -27.38 0.86 -6.88
C ARG A 275 -27.55 2.36 -7.11
N VAL A 276 -26.89 3.18 -6.30
CA VAL A 276 -27.02 4.63 -6.33
C VAL A 276 -25.71 5.26 -6.75
N GLY A 277 -25.72 5.94 -7.90
CA GLY A 277 -24.52 6.62 -8.41
C GLY A 277 -24.29 7.96 -7.70
N PRO A 278 -23.03 8.39 -7.48
CA PRO A 278 -22.73 9.73 -6.98
C PRO A 278 -23.31 10.80 -7.90
N MET A 279 -23.64 11.96 -7.34
CA MET A 279 -24.24 13.11 -8.05
C MET A 279 -25.64 12.82 -8.64
N THR A 280 -26.38 11.88 -8.08
CA THR A 280 -27.81 11.65 -8.39
C THR A 280 -28.66 12.17 -7.24
N ASP A 281 -29.92 12.54 -7.50
CA ASP A 281 -30.83 13.01 -6.44
C ASP A 281 -30.99 11.97 -5.32
N GLN A 282 -31.01 10.68 -5.70
CA GLN A 282 -31.04 9.55 -4.74
C GLN A 282 -29.78 9.53 -3.86
N PHE A 283 -28.61 9.84 -4.41
CA PHE A 283 -27.38 9.91 -3.64
C PHE A 283 -27.39 11.06 -2.64
N ASP A 284 -27.90 12.22 -3.07
CA ASP A 284 -28.06 13.38 -2.19
C ASP A 284 -29.07 13.11 -1.07
N GLU A 285 -30.18 12.43 -1.38
CA GLU A 285 -31.13 11.94 -0.38
C GLU A 285 -30.48 10.97 0.61
N ARG A 286 -29.64 10.05 0.15
CA ARG A 286 -28.89 9.15 1.04
C ARG A 286 -27.91 9.87 1.94
N ILE A 287 -27.19 10.88 1.43
CA ILE A 287 -26.31 11.71 2.26
C ILE A 287 -27.14 12.43 3.34
N LYS A 288 -28.27 13.03 2.96
CA LYS A 288 -29.18 13.70 3.91
C LYS A 288 -29.72 12.72 4.95
N HIS A 289 -30.17 11.55 4.54
CA HIS A 289 -30.68 10.51 5.44
C HIS A 289 -29.61 10.07 6.43
N THR A 290 -28.41 9.78 5.93
CA THR A 290 -27.24 9.42 6.75
C THR A 290 -26.95 10.52 7.76
N ALA A 291 -26.87 11.78 7.33
CA ALA A 291 -26.66 12.91 8.22
C ALA A 291 -27.75 13.03 9.31
N ILE A 292 -29.02 12.84 8.95
CA ILE A 292 -30.15 12.87 9.89
C ILE A 292 -30.05 11.74 10.92
N SER A 293 -29.74 10.51 10.48
CA SER A 293 -29.62 9.34 11.38
C SER A 293 -28.55 9.57 12.45
N PHE A 294 -27.41 10.16 12.07
CA PHE A 294 -26.35 10.53 13.01
C PHE A 294 -26.75 11.64 13.99
N VAL A 295 -27.44 12.66 13.50
CA VAL A 295 -27.96 13.73 14.38
C VAL A 295 -28.91 13.16 15.42
N LYS A 296 -29.79 12.21 15.03
CA LYS A 296 -30.70 11.53 15.96
C LYS A 296 -29.98 10.67 16.98
N ALA A 297 -28.98 9.90 16.54
CA ALA A 297 -28.19 9.02 17.40
C ALA A 297 -27.25 9.78 18.36
N LYS A 298 -27.10 11.10 18.19
CA LYS A 298 -26.10 11.95 18.87
C LYS A 298 -24.65 11.47 18.68
N THR A 299 -24.44 10.52 17.78
CA THR A 299 -23.14 10.07 17.31
C THR A 299 -22.88 10.83 16.01
N GLY A 300 -22.01 11.83 16.03
CA GLY A 300 -21.65 12.52 14.79
C GLY A 300 -21.14 11.51 13.74
N SER A 301 -21.34 11.77 12.46
CA SER A 301 -20.78 10.94 11.37
C SER A 301 -19.27 10.77 11.45
N TRP A 302 -18.63 11.71 12.13
CA TRP A 302 -17.25 11.68 12.53
C TRP A 302 -17.14 11.63 14.05
N LEU A 303 -16.65 10.52 14.57
CA LEU A 303 -16.32 10.42 15.98
C LEU A 303 -14.87 10.89 16.19
N THR A 304 -14.63 11.66 17.25
CA THR A 304 -13.26 12.01 17.66
C THR A 304 -12.86 11.03 18.74
N LEU A 305 -11.84 10.22 18.51
CA LEU A 305 -11.41 9.15 19.43
C LEU A 305 -10.35 9.65 20.41
N ALA A 306 -9.42 10.48 19.93
CA ALA A 306 -8.30 10.95 20.74
C ALA A 306 -7.82 12.35 20.33
N ARG A 307 -7.31 13.09 21.31
CA ARG A 307 -6.61 14.37 21.13
C ARG A 307 -5.39 14.45 22.05
N ILE A 308 -4.20 14.30 21.49
CA ILE A 308 -2.92 14.41 22.22
C ILE A 308 -2.38 15.81 21.98
N ARG A 309 -2.37 16.64 23.03
CA ARG A 309 -1.90 18.03 22.99
C ARG A 309 -0.59 18.17 23.75
N THR A 310 0.37 18.86 23.19
CA THR A 310 1.68 19.07 23.81
C THR A 310 2.31 20.37 23.34
N GLY A 311 3.20 20.92 24.17
CA GLY A 311 4.05 22.06 23.79
C GLY A 311 5.35 21.64 23.10
N SER A 312 5.64 20.34 23.03
CA SER A 312 6.79 19.77 22.32
C SER A 312 6.38 19.30 20.93
N GLN A 313 7.28 19.37 19.96
CA GLN A 313 7.03 18.90 18.59
C GLN A 313 6.56 17.43 18.58
N LEU A 314 5.47 17.18 17.85
CA LEU A 314 5.03 15.82 17.52
C LEU A 314 5.67 15.37 16.21
N GLY A 315 6.18 14.14 16.20
CA GLY A 315 6.81 13.48 15.06
C GLY A 315 5.87 12.49 14.39
N VAL A 316 6.41 11.36 13.93
CA VAL A 316 5.65 10.33 13.22
C VAL A 316 4.45 9.83 14.04
N VAL A 317 3.34 9.53 13.36
CA VAL A 317 2.12 8.93 13.91
C VAL A 317 1.96 7.52 13.33
N SER A 318 1.52 6.57 14.13
CA SER A 318 1.13 5.23 13.71
C SER A 318 -0.23 4.86 14.28
N LEU A 319 -1.04 4.16 13.50
CA LEU A 319 -2.28 3.56 13.92
C LEU A 319 -2.06 2.05 13.94
N ASP A 320 -2.12 1.45 15.13
CA ASP A 320 -1.87 0.02 15.29
C ASP A 320 -2.85 -0.63 16.27
N ILE A 321 -2.96 -1.94 16.20
CA ILE A 321 -3.73 -2.73 17.14
C ILE A 321 -2.70 -3.44 18.03
N LEU A 322 -2.87 -3.38 19.34
CA LEU A 322 -2.03 -4.03 20.35
C LEU A 322 -2.95 -4.85 21.25
N ASP A 323 -2.67 -6.15 21.39
CA ASP A 323 -3.51 -7.05 22.18
C ASP A 323 -5.01 -6.91 21.85
N GLU A 324 -5.32 -6.95 20.55
CA GLU A 324 -6.66 -6.75 19.96
C GLU A 324 -7.31 -5.38 20.20
N SER A 325 -6.62 -4.47 20.88
CA SER A 325 -7.12 -3.13 21.18
C SER A 325 -6.52 -2.09 20.21
N PRO A 326 -7.32 -1.15 19.68
CA PRO A 326 -6.83 -0.12 18.76
C PRO A 326 -6.09 1.00 19.49
N PHE A 327 -4.91 1.38 19.00
CA PHE A 327 -4.10 2.46 19.57
C PHE A 327 -3.70 3.48 18.50
N VAL A 328 -3.61 4.74 18.92
CA VAL A 328 -2.76 5.73 18.25
C VAL A 328 -1.43 5.82 18.97
N CYS A 329 -0.36 5.77 18.20
CA CYS A 329 1.00 5.95 18.69
C CYS A 329 1.59 7.21 18.06
N VAL A 330 2.19 8.10 18.84
CA VAL A 330 2.81 9.31 18.31
C VAL A 330 4.14 9.61 18.99
N VAL A 331 5.15 9.98 18.19
CA VAL A 331 6.43 10.46 18.73
C VAL A 331 6.22 11.83 19.35
N LYS A 332 6.51 11.96 20.65
CA LYS A 332 6.69 13.24 21.33
C LYS A 332 8.19 13.48 21.45
N ARG A 333 8.71 14.37 20.61
CA ARG A 333 10.15 14.59 20.50
C ARG A 333 10.76 15.16 21.79
N PRO A 334 12.03 14.85 22.09
CA PRO A 334 12.96 14.11 21.22
C PRO A 334 12.89 12.57 21.33
N ASP A 335 12.41 12.00 22.44
CA ASP A 335 12.72 10.62 22.83
C ASP A 335 11.53 9.83 23.40
N LYS A 336 10.31 10.37 23.34
CA LYS A 336 9.11 9.71 23.87
C LYS A 336 8.18 9.24 22.77
N ILE A 337 7.51 8.12 23.01
CA ILE A 337 6.40 7.62 22.19
C ILE A 337 5.18 7.49 23.11
N VAL A 338 4.11 8.20 22.76
CA VAL A 338 2.84 8.16 23.49
C VAL A 338 1.93 7.15 22.80
N PHE A 339 1.42 6.20 23.57
CA PHE A 339 0.41 5.23 23.16
C PHE A 339 -0.90 5.67 23.80
N GLN A 340 -1.95 5.84 22.99
CA GLN A 340 -3.27 6.17 23.50
C GLN A 340 -4.29 5.16 22.96
N LEU A 341 -5.00 4.50 23.88
CA LEU A 341 -6.07 3.55 23.56
C LEU A 341 -7.22 4.31 22.89
N LEU A 342 -7.75 3.76 21.80
CA LEU A 342 -8.83 4.37 21.03
C LEU A 342 -10.17 3.72 21.40
N THR A 343 -10.96 4.43 22.19
CA THR A 343 -12.35 4.07 22.54
C THR A 343 -13.31 5.11 21.96
N SER A 344 -14.60 4.79 21.90
CA SER A 344 -15.64 5.74 21.49
C SER A 344 -15.80 6.91 22.45
N SER A 345 -15.46 6.70 23.72
CA SER A 345 -15.45 7.71 24.78
C SER A 345 -14.06 8.30 24.95
N VAL A 346 -13.91 9.59 24.59
CA VAL A 346 -12.64 10.30 24.75
C VAL A 346 -12.19 10.39 26.21
N GLU A 347 -13.13 10.36 27.16
CA GLU A 347 -12.87 10.46 28.60
C GLU A 347 -12.21 9.19 29.16
N ASP A 348 -12.53 8.03 28.56
CA ASP A 348 -11.99 6.73 28.94
C ASP A 348 -10.70 6.38 28.19
N SER A 349 -10.14 7.33 27.43
CA SER A 349 -8.99 7.07 26.57
C SER A 349 -7.68 7.18 27.34
N GLU A 350 -7.10 6.03 27.61
CA GLU A 350 -5.94 5.85 28.49
C GLU A 350 -4.63 6.01 27.75
N ARG A 351 -3.57 6.39 28.47
CA ARG A 351 -2.27 6.73 27.88
C ARG A 351 -1.14 5.98 28.57
N SER A 352 -0.28 5.39 27.75
CA SER A 352 1.03 4.89 28.15
C SER A 352 2.13 5.68 27.46
N ILE A 353 3.30 5.75 28.07
CA ILE A 353 4.45 6.49 27.54
C ILE A 353 5.66 5.59 27.56
N LEU A 354 6.30 5.43 26.40
CA LEU A 354 7.65 4.87 26.30
C LEU A 354 8.65 6.01 26.21
N GLU A 355 9.58 6.09 27.15
CA GLU A 355 10.73 6.99 27.11
C GLU A 355 11.97 6.18 26.74
N CYS A 356 12.45 6.39 25.52
CA CYS A 356 13.55 5.64 24.95
C CYS A 356 14.88 6.24 25.45
N THR A 357 15.54 5.56 26.40
CA THR A 357 16.82 6.06 26.95
C THR A 357 17.87 6.22 25.85
N ARG A 358 18.84 7.10 26.09
CA ARG A 358 19.89 7.42 25.12
C ARG A 358 20.90 6.28 25.03
N TYR A 359 21.45 6.07 23.84
CA TYR A 359 22.51 5.07 23.64
C TYR A 359 23.76 5.42 24.48
N PRO A 360 24.27 4.49 25.33
CA PRO A 360 25.33 4.77 26.30
C PRO A 360 26.63 5.34 25.71
N GLU A 361 27.04 4.91 24.53
CA GLU A 361 28.28 5.39 23.89
C GLU A 361 28.16 6.85 23.39
N TYR A 362 26.93 7.37 23.25
CA TYR A 362 26.65 8.69 22.72
C TYR A 362 25.82 9.55 23.68
N LEU A 363 25.96 9.37 25.00
CA LEU A 363 25.18 10.12 26.01
C LEU A 363 25.34 11.65 25.89
N MET A 364 26.51 12.08 25.43
CA MET A 364 26.84 13.49 25.22
C MET A 364 26.26 14.06 23.92
N ASN A 365 25.77 13.24 23.00
CA ASN A 365 25.18 13.71 21.74
C ASN A 365 23.70 14.05 21.91
N ARG A 366 23.12 14.79 20.96
CA ARG A 366 21.67 14.98 20.92
C ARG A 366 21.05 13.78 20.22
N HIS A 367 20.04 13.22 20.86
CA HIS A 367 19.26 12.09 20.36
C HIS A 367 17.89 12.60 19.94
N SER A 368 17.37 12.13 18.81
CA SER A 368 15.99 12.44 18.38
C SER A 368 15.40 11.28 17.59
N ILE A 369 14.19 10.86 17.95
CA ILE A 369 13.43 9.83 17.23
C ILE A 369 12.97 10.43 15.90
N TRP A 370 13.47 9.87 14.81
CA TRP A 370 13.07 10.27 13.46
C TRP A 370 11.84 9.51 13.01
N ASN A 371 11.83 8.19 13.19
CA ASN A 371 10.72 7.33 12.80
C ASN A 371 10.59 6.13 13.74
N PHE A 372 9.42 5.49 13.76
CA PHE A 372 9.21 4.26 14.51
C PHE A 372 8.16 3.37 13.82
N ARG A 373 8.12 2.10 14.20
CA ARG A 373 7.07 1.15 13.81
C ARG A 373 6.74 0.25 14.97
N VAL A 374 5.46 0.13 15.28
CA VAL A 374 4.95 -0.84 16.26
C VAL A 374 5.03 -2.24 15.66
N LEU A 375 5.49 -3.21 16.44
CA LEU A 375 5.59 -4.63 16.08
C LEU A 375 4.66 -5.44 17.02
N PRO A 376 3.34 -5.49 16.74
CA PRO A 376 2.37 -6.09 17.66
C PRO A 376 2.69 -7.54 18.01
N ASP A 377 3.06 -8.35 17.01
CA ASP A 377 3.35 -9.78 17.16
C ASP A 377 4.56 -10.07 18.08
N GLN A 378 5.40 -9.07 18.35
CA GLN A 378 6.56 -9.17 19.25
C GLN A 378 6.37 -8.40 20.56
N ASN A 379 5.28 -7.64 20.69
CA ASN A 379 5.08 -6.66 21.74
C ASN A 379 6.29 -5.69 21.85
N ARG A 380 6.81 -5.24 20.70
CA ARG A 380 8.00 -4.36 20.60
C ARG A 380 7.72 -3.13 19.74
N VAL A 381 8.56 -2.12 19.89
CA VAL A 381 8.62 -0.98 18.96
C VAL A 381 10.00 -0.91 18.34
N LEU A 382 10.05 -0.86 17.01
CA LEU A 382 11.26 -0.51 16.27
C LEU A 382 11.37 1.01 16.18
N VAL A 383 12.48 1.55 16.63
CA VAL A 383 12.77 2.99 16.61
C VAL A 383 13.97 3.25 15.72
N VAL A 384 13.88 4.24 14.84
CA VAL A 384 15.04 4.79 14.14
C VAL A 384 15.35 6.17 14.71
N ARG A 385 16.48 6.25 15.40
CA ARG A 385 16.93 7.42 16.13
C ARG A 385 18.12 8.07 15.43
N ASN A 386 18.14 9.39 15.37
CA ASN A 386 19.30 10.15 14.96
C ASN A 386 20.14 10.58 16.17
N ILE A 387 21.45 10.46 16.02
CA ILE A 387 22.46 10.86 16.98
C ILE A 387 23.29 11.95 16.33
N GLU A 388 22.99 13.19 16.69
CA GLU A 388 23.59 14.39 16.08
C GLU A 388 25.04 14.56 16.53
N LYS A 389 25.93 14.79 15.56
CA LYS A 389 27.33 15.12 15.82
C LYS A 389 27.43 16.43 16.58
N ARG A 390 28.14 16.42 17.71
CA ARG A 390 28.56 17.64 18.39
C ARG A 390 29.95 18.07 17.91
N PRO A 391 30.25 19.39 17.84
CA PRO A 391 31.53 19.89 17.34
C PRO A 391 32.74 19.43 18.17
N ASN A 392 32.53 19.07 19.43
CA ASN A 392 33.59 18.68 20.38
C ASN A 392 33.80 17.16 20.50
N ILE A 393 33.08 16.35 19.73
CA ILE A 393 33.16 14.89 19.79
C ILE A 393 33.70 14.40 18.45
N ASP A 394 34.65 13.47 18.48
CA ASP A 394 35.21 12.85 17.28
C ASP A 394 34.20 11.88 16.64
N MET A 395 33.26 12.46 15.89
CA MET A 395 32.34 11.75 15.01
C MET A 395 32.50 12.33 13.62
N LYS A 396 32.56 11.50 12.57
CA LYS A 396 32.68 12.01 11.21
C LYS A 396 31.39 12.71 10.75
N ASN A 397 30.26 12.07 10.98
CA ASN A 397 28.90 12.50 10.61
C ASN A 397 27.90 12.17 11.72
N ASP A 398 26.65 12.59 11.56
CA ASP A 398 25.52 12.08 12.34
C ASP A 398 25.41 10.55 12.18
N HIS A 399 25.02 9.85 13.25
CA HIS A 399 24.75 8.42 13.21
C HIS A 399 23.25 8.15 13.27
N LEU A 400 22.79 7.06 12.67
CA LEU A 400 21.45 6.52 12.90
C LEU A 400 21.53 5.24 13.73
N ALA A 401 20.67 5.10 14.72
CA ALA A 401 20.48 3.87 15.48
C ALA A 401 19.12 3.25 15.12
N ILE A 402 19.13 1.96 14.78
CA ILE A 402 17.92 1.13 14.65
C ILE A 402 17.81 0.32 15.95
N GLU A 403 16.78 0.59 16.73
CA GLU A 403 16.65 0.14 18.12
C GLU A 403 15.32 -0.61 18.32
N LEU A 404 15.31 -1.63 19.18
CA LEU A 404 14.08 -2.32 19.61
C LEU A 404 13.78 -2.03 21.08
N PHE A 405 12.58 -1.55 21.36
CA PHE A 405 12.09 -1.27 22.72
C PHE A 405 10.89 -2.15 23.06
N GLN A 406 10.69 -2.39 24.36
CA GLN A 406 9.47 -3.01 24.89
C GLN A 406 8.30 -2.02 24.81
N ILE A 407 7.11 -2.48 24.42
CA ILE A 407 5.89 -1.68 24.53
C ILE A 407 5.49 -1.59 26.01
N PRO A 408 5.18 -0.39 26.54
CA PRO A 408 4.70 -0.22 27.91
C PRO A 408 3.36 -0.92 28.10
N GLN A 409 3.11 -1.42 29.30
CA GLN A 409 1.77 -1.86 29.68
C GLN A 409 0.79 -0.67 29.61
N PRO A 410 -0.53 -0.92 29.52
CA PRO A 410 -1.53 0.14 29.69
C PRO A 410 -1.23 0.97 30.95
N TYR A 411 -1.39 2.30 30.85
CA TYR A 411 -1.12 3.30 31.90
C TYR A 411 0.34 3.44 32.37
N GLU A 412 1.26 2.65 31.82
CA GLU A 412 2.65 2.67 32.27
C GLU A 412 3.44 3.81 31.60
N THR A 413 4.28 4.48 32.38
CA THR A 413 5.41 5.26 31.85
C THR A 413 6.66 4.41 31.96
N LEU A 414 7.03 3.74 30.87
CA LEU A 414 8.20 2.87 30.81
C LEU A 414 9.41 3.66 30.33
N VAL A 415 10.42 3.78 31.17
CA VAL A 415 11.75 4.28 30.81
C VAL A 415 12.67 3.08 30.66
N THR A 416 13.12 2.77 29.45
CA THR A 416 13.91 1.55 29.21
C THR A 416 14.97 1.75 28.14
N GLU A 417 16.05 0.97 28.25
CA GLU A 417 17.07 0.79 27.22
C GLU A 417 16.56 -0.07 26.07
N ALA A 418 17.23 0.08 24.92
CA ALA A 418 16.96 -0.73 23.74
C ALA A 418 17.43 -2.16 23.98
N THR A 419 16.57 -3.13 23.69
CA THR A 419 16.87 -4.56 23.78
C THR A 419 17.73 -5.09 22.64
N ALA A 420 17.75 -4.39 21.51
CA ALA A 420 18.65 -4.63 20.39
C ALA A 420 18.95 -3.30 19.70
N VAL A 421 20.19 -3.11 19.25
CA VAL A 421 20.63 -1.89 18.58
C VAL A 421 21.51 -2.23 17.38
N ARG A 422 21.31 -1.51 16.27
CA ARG A 422 22.21 -1.49 15.12
C ARG A 422 22.53 -0.05 14.75
N ILE A 423 23.81 0.32 14.84
CA ILE A 423 24.29 1.66 14.50
C ILE A 423 24.70 1.74 13.02
N LEU A 424 24.38 2.86 12.37
CA LEU A 424 24.72 3.20 10.99
C LEU A 424 25.54 4.51 10.98
N THR A 425 26.80 4.44 10.54
CA THR A 425 27.78 5.54 10.69
C THR A 425 28.20 6.23 9.38
N LEU A 426 27.86 5.65 8.23
CA LEU A 426 28.57 5.94 6.98
C LEU A 426 28.11 7.20 6.23
N ARG A 427 26.93 7.75 6.52
CA ARG A 427 26.29 8.74 5.63
C ARG A 427 25.59 9.87 6.38
N GLN A 428 25.45 11.01 5.70
CA GLN A 428 24.61 12.11 6.13
C GLN A 428 23.17 11.80 5.72
N TYR A 429 22.42 11.27 6.67
CA TYR A 429 21.01 10.96 6.49
C TYR A 429 20.18 12.25 6.63
N VAL A 430 19.13 12.36 5.81
CA VAL A 430 18.24 13.53 5.77
C VAL A 430 16.82 13.13 6.20
N ASN A 431 16.41 11.90 5.87
CA ASN A 431 15.06 11.42 6.13
C ASN A 431 15.04 9.89 6.26
N VAL A 432 14.13 9.39 7.09
CA VAL A 432 13.88 7.95 7.30
C VAL A 432 12.39 7.67 7.13
N GLN A 433 12.07 6.67 6.31
CA GLN A 433 10.72 6.13 6.17
C GLN A 433 10.74 4.64 6.43
N ILE A 434 9.77 4.14 7.19
CA ILE A 434 9.61 2.73 7.47
C ILE A 434 8.30 2.28 6.82
N SER A 435 8.33 1.19 6.05
CA SER A 435 7.13 0.60 5.48
C SER A 435 6.10 0.29 6.55
N ASP A 436 4.82 0.44 6.22
CA ASP A 436 3.77 0.00 7.13
C ASP A 436 3.75 -1.53 7.23
N LEU A 437 3.56 -2.03 8.44
CA LEU A 437 3.33 -3.45 8.68
C LEU A 437 1.84 -3.66 8.67
N GLN A 438 1.32 -4.10 7.51
CA GLN A 438 0.02 -4.72 7.55
C GLN A 438 0.14 -5.98 8.40
N ARG A 439 -0.73 -6.09 9.41
CA ARG A 439 -0.80 -7.31 10.21
C ARG A 439 -0.93 -8.52 9.27
N THR A 440 -0.12 -9.51 9.56
CA THR A 440 -0.19 -10.84 8.95
C THR A 440 -1.52 -11.50 9.23
N VAL A 441 -2.01 -11.35 10.46
CA VAL A 441 -3.28 -11.85 10.94
C VAL A 441 -4.28 -10.69 10.93
N PRO A 442 -5.27 -10.70 10.04
CA PRO A 442 -6.38 -9.76 10.10
C PRO A 442 -7.06 -9.82 11.46
N SER A 443 -7.66 -8.71 11.90
CA SER A 443 -8.45 -8.72 13.12
C SER A 443 -9.48 -9.85 13.06
N LYS A 444 -9.76 -10.49 14.20
CA LYS A 444 -10.87 -11.45 14.31
C LYS A 444 -12.20 -10.86 13.87
N GLU A 445 -12.29 -9.53 13.91
CA GLU A 445 -13.46 -8.76 13.55
C GLU A 445 -13.52 -8.41 12.07
N ASP A 446 -12.58 -8.82 11.21
CA ASP A 446 -12.63 -8.55 9.76
C ASP A 446 -13.57 -9.54 9.04
N ASP A 447 -14.72 -9.08 8.53
CA ASP A 447 -15.68 -9.94 7.78
C ASP A 447 -15.35 -10.07 6.29
N SER A 448 -14.29 -9.43 5.81
CA SER A 448 -13.89 -9.61 4.41
C SER A 448 -13.32 -11.01 4.17
N ILE A 449 -12.98 -11.31 2.93
CA ILE A 449 -12.23 -12.54 2.61
C ILE A 449 -10.77 -12.51 3.11
N THR A 450 -10.26 -11.35 3.54
CA THR A 450 -8.83 -11.15 3.85
C THR A 450 -8.29 -12.10 4.94
N PRO A 451 -8.96 -12.35 6.08
CA PRO A 451 -8.51 -13.29 7.12
C PRO A 451 -8.23 -14.68 6.57
N ASN A 452 -9.17 -15.23 5.79
CA ASN A 452 -9.07 -16.56 5.22
C ASN A 452 -7.87 -16.70 4.28
N LEU A 453 -7.50 -15.60 3.60
CA LEU A 453 -6.38 -15.59 2.66
C LEU A 453 -5.04 -15.37 3.33
N ARG A 454 -5.01 -14.91 4.59
CA ARG A 454 -3.77 -14.62 5.31
C ARG A 454 -3.45 -15.59 6.43
N LEU A 455 -4.35 -16.51 6.79
CA LEU A 455 -4.25 -17.45 7.92
C LEU A 455 -2.91 -18.24 8.02
N HIS A 456 -2.16 -18.38 6.93
CA HIS A 456 -0.87 -19.10 6.91
C HIS A 456 0.27 -18.29 6.28
N ARG A 457 0.13 -16.97 6.19
CA ARG A 457 1.18 -16.14 5.60
C ARG A 457 2.24 -15.79 6.63
N ARG A 458 3.50 -16.02 6.25
CA ARG A 458 4.64 -15.47 6.97
C ARG A 458 4.59 -13.93 6.94
N PRO A 459 5.08 -13.25 7.98
CA PRO A 459 5.21 -11.81 7.96
C PRO A 459 6.00 -11.28 6.77
N GLN A 460 5.65 -10.06 6.37
CA GLN A 460 6.37 -9.36 5.33
C GLN A 460 7.68 -8.81 5.90
N PRO A 461 8.73 -8.64 5.08
CA PRO A 461 9.90 -7.91 5.55
C PRO A 461 9.51 -6.47 5.89
N LEU A 462 10.19 -5.91 6.89
CA LEU A 462 10.10 -4.49 7.19
C LEU A 462 11.15 -3.74 6.38
N SER A 463 10.71 -2.80 5.55
CA SER A 463 11.59 -1.97 4.73
C SER A 463 11.83 -0.62 5.39
N ILE A 464 13.09 -0.27 5.59
CA ILE A 464 13.53 1.04 6.08
C ILE A 464 14.27 1.75 4.95
N PHE A 465 13.68 2.83 4.46
CA PHE A 465 14.24 3.68 3.42
C PHE A 465 14.91 4.90 4.06
N LEU A 466 16.20 5.06 3.79
CA LEU A 466 17.05 6.11 4.31
C LEU A 466 17.45 7.03 3.15
N ARG A 467 17.02 8.29 3.18
CA ARG A 467 17.45 9.30 2.21
C ARG A 467 18.73 9.96 2.70
N THR A 468 19.73 10.07 1.83
CA THR A 468 20.96 10.82 2.09
C THR A 468 21.00 12.07 1.21
N GLU A 469 21.96 12.96 1.44
CA GLU A 469 22.11 14.12 0.56
C GLU A 469 22.40 13.70 -0.89
N THR A 470 23.23 12.66 -1.07
CA THR A 470 23.77 12.23 -2.36
C THR A 470 22.96 11.16 -3.08
N GLY A 471 22.12 10.43 -2.38
CA GLY A 471 21.45 9.25 -2.90
C GLY A 471 20.58 8.62 -1.84
N MET A 472 20.41 7.30 -1.90
CA MET A 472 19.54 6.58 -0.98
C MET A 472 20.08 5.24 -0.54
N THR A 473 19.50 4.74 0.53
CA THR A 473 19.89 3.50 1.16
C THR A 473 18.63 2.82 1.65
N HIS A 474 18.56 1.52 1.48
CA HIS A 474 17.45 0.69 1.89
C HIS A 474 17.96 -0.42 2.78
N ARG A 475 17.18 -0.69 3.82
CA ARG A 475 17.46 -1.66 4.86
C ARG A 475 16.24 -2.55 4.98
N SER A 476 16.46 -3.86 4.98
CA SER A 476 15.38 -4.85 5.07
C SER A 476 15.56 -5.69 6.31
N LEU A 477 14.52 -5.77 7.14
CA LEU A 477 14.47 -6.68 8.28
C LEU A 477 13.50 -7.80 7.93
N TRP A 478 14.03 -8.99 7.67
CA TRP A 478 13.21 -10.17 7.42
C TRP A 478 12.77 -10.78 8.75
N PRO A 479 11.53 -11.30 8.84
CA PRO A 479 11.07 -11.99 10.02
C PRO A 479 11.82 -13.32 10.17
N ILE A 480 12.31 -13.60 11.38
CA ILE A 480 13.01 -14.83 11.75
C ILE A 480 12.09 -15.65 12.62
N GLN A 481 11.91 -16.92 12.28
CA GLN A 481 11.14 -17.84 13.09
C GLN A 481 11.94 -18.20 14.34
N LYS A 482 11.39 -17.96 15.53
CA LYS A 482 11.96 -18.38 16.82
C LYS A 482 10.96 -19.25 17.58
N PRO A 483 11.44 -20.29 18.28
CA PRO A 483 10.57 -21.06 19.17
C PRO A 483 10.04 -20.15 20.29
N VAL A 484 8.75 -20.29 20.61
CA VAL A 484 8.13 -19.59 21.73
C VAL A 484 8.69 -20.19 23.02
N ARG A 485 9.26 -19.35 23.89
CA ARG A 485 9.82 -19.81 25.18
C ARG A 485 8.74 -20.55 25.97
N GLY A 486 9.00 -21.81 26.32
CA GLY A 486 8.08 -22.65 27.09
C GLY A 486 7.10 -23.50 26.28
N HIS A 487 7.01 -23.32 24.96
CA HIS A 487 6.13 -24.12 24.09
C HIS A 487 6.96 -24.69 22.92
N SER A 488 7.41 -25.94 23.04
CA SER A 488 8.36 -26.54 22.07
C SER A 488 7.81 -26.68 20.65
N THR A 489 6.49 -26.60 20.46
CA THR A 489 5.82 -26.74 19.17
C THR A 489 5.39 -25.41 18.54
N GLU A 490 5.33 -24.33 19.33
CA GLU A 490 4.89 -23.03 18.82
C GLU A 490 6.08 -22.19 18.40
N THR A 491 5.99 -21.59 17.23
CA THR A 491 7.00 -20.67 16.71
C THR A 491 6.38 -19.32 16.45
N CYS A 492 7.06 -18.25 16.86
CA CYS A 492 6.70 -16.89 16.51
C CYS A 492 7.71 -16.31 15.50
N PHE A 493 7.30 -15.28 14.78
CA PHE A 493 8.19 -14.54 13.88
C PHE A 493 8.65 -13.26 14.55
N ILE A 494 9.97 -13.08 14.65
CA ILE A 494 10.58 -11.88 15.22
C ILE A 494 11.32 -11.04 14.18
N TYR A 495 11.37 -9.71 14.34
CA TYR A 495 12.24 -8.83 13.56
C TYR A 495 13.43 -8.48 14.44
N ASP A 496 14.64 -8.54 13.89
CA ASP A 496 15.86 -8.27 14.64
C ASP A 496 16.77 -7.30 13.85
N PRO A 497 17.10 -6.11 14.38
CA PRO A 497 18.02 -5.17 13.76
C PRO A 497 19.39 -5.76 13.42
N ALA A 498 19.84 -6.80 14.13
CA ALA A 498 21.09 -7.48 13.84
C ALA A 498 21.07 -8.19 12.49
N HIS A 499 19.90 -8.66 12.05
CA HIS A 499 19.70 -9.43 10.83
C HIS A 499 19.19 -8.57 9.66
N CYS A 500 19.67 -7.32 9.60
CA CYS A 500 19.23 -6.35 8.63
C CYS A 500 20.11 -6.34 7.36
N ARG A 501 19.51 -6.61 6.20
CA ARG A 501 20.21 -6.47 4.92
C ARG A 501 20.35 -5.02 4.51
N HIS A 502 21.50 -4.68 3.94
CA HIS A 502 21.79 -3.37 3.37
C HIS A 502 21.78 -3.39 1.85
N ILE A 503 21.05 -2.47 1.23
CA ILE A 503 21.20 -2.17 -0.19
C ILE A 503 21.36 -0.66 -0.34
N VAL A 504 22.30 -0.22 -1.16
CA VAL A 504 22.53 1.19 -1.47
C VAL A 504 22.02 1.48 -2.88
N PHE A 505 21.36 2.62 -3.07
CA PHE A 505 20.90 3.09 -4.37
C PHE A 505 21.42 4.48 -4.67
N GLY A 506 21.93 4.67 -5.87
CA GLY A 506 22.18 6.01 -6.40
C GLY A 506 23.31 6.73 -5.70
N ASP A 507 24.26 5.99 -5.13
CA ASP A 507 25.57 6.59 -4.91
C ASP A 507 26.19 6.89 -6.29
N GLN A 508 27.07 7.88 -6.38
CA GLN A 508 27.62 8.40 -7.65
C GLN A 508 28.33 7.35 -8.53
N ARG A 509 28.50 6.13 -8.02
CA ARG A 509 29.11 4.97 -8.70
C ARG A 509 28.10 4.11 -9.46
N ASP A 510 26.80 4.19 -9.15
CA ASP A 510 25.78 3.35 -9.78
C ASP A 510 25.33 3.94 -11.12
N GLY A 511 25.90 3.46 -12.22
CA GLY A 511 25.55 3.89 -13.60
C GLY A 511 24.08 3.65 -14.00
N ILE A 512 23.30 2.96 -13.16
CA ILE A 512 21.89 2.58 -13.38
C ILE A 512 20.97 3.80 -13.47
N LEU A 513 21.29 4.90 -12.80
CA LEU A 513 20.43 6.10 -12.78
C LEU A 513 20.51 6.97 -14.05
N ASN A 514 21.36 6.60 -15.02
CA ASN A 514 21.51 7.36 -16.26
C ASN A 514 20.54 6.94 -17.38
N GLU A 515 19.69 5.91 -17.17
CA GLU A 515 18.57 5.60 -18.07
C GLU A 515 17.44 6.61 -17.79
N GLU A 516 17.44 7.71 -18.54
CA GLU A 516 16.39 8.75 -18.46
C GLU A 516 15.05 8.21 -18.99
N MET A 517 13.97 8.97 -18.80
CA MET A 517 12.80 8.81 -19.68
C MET A 517 13.26 9.23 -21.08
N ASP A 518 13.83 8.28 -21.83
CA ASP A 518 14.36 8.52 -23.17
C ASP A 518 13.27 9.22 -23.99
N ASP A 519 13.47 10.52 -24.20
CA ASP A 519 13.01 11.19 -25.40
C ASP A 519 13.80 10.52 -26.51
N SER A 520 13.19 9.48 -27.10
CA SER A 520 13.63 8.88 -28.35
C SER A 520 13.50 9.93 -29.44
N ASN A 521 14.39 10.92 -29.40
CA ASN A 521 14.69 11.79 -30.50
C ASN A 521 15.73 11.01 -31.32
N ASP A 522 15.24 9.97 -32.02
CA ASP A 522 15.94 9.23 -33.08
C ASP A 522 16.17 10.14 -34.32
N GLY A 523 16.65 11.36 -34.08
CA GLY A 523 16.73 12.43 -35.05
C GLY A 523 18.17 12.90 -35.23
N MET A 524 18.76 12.44 -36.33
CA MET A 524 19.96 12.92 -37.02
C MET A 524 21.32 12.52 -36.44
N ASP A 525 21.91 11.57 -37.18
CA ASP A 525 23.33 11.31 -37.31
C ASP A 525 24.09 12.59 -37.72
N ASP A 526 24.44 13.44 -36.76
CA ASP A 526 25.52 14.41 -36.95
C ASP A 526 26.82 13.75 -36.47
N GLU A 527 27.59 13.25 -37.44
CA GLU A 527 28.97 12.74 -37.34
C GLU A 527 29.96 13.85 -36.93
N ASP A 528 29.76 14.52 -35.78
CA ASP A 528 30.71 15.50 -35.27
C ASP A 528 31.57 14.90 -34.14
N GLU A 529 32.70 14.33 -34.57
CA GLU A 529 33.76 13.76 -33.75
C GLU A 529 34.36 14.80 -32.77
N GLY A 530 34.51 14.40 -31.50
CA GLY A 530 35.61 14.92 -30.66
C GLY A 530 35.24 15.63 -29.35
N ARG A 531 33.98 16.02 -29.13
CA ARG A 531 33.57 16.54 -27.81
C ARG A 531 32.81 15.47 -27.04
N ARG A 532 33.54 14.74 -26.17
CA ARG A 532 32.93 14.04 -25.02
C ARG A 532 32.10 15.07 -24.26
N LYS A 533 30.80 15.20 -24.58
CA LYS A 533 29.85 16.01 -23.82
C LYS A 533 29.93 15.49 -22.41
N LEU A 534 30.62 16.25 -21.54
CA LEU A 534 30.69 15.99 -20.12
C LEU A 534 29.22 16.01 -19.68
N ARG A 535 28.61 14.82 -19.56
CA ARG A 535 27.19 14.69 -19.21
C ARG A 535 27.05 15.41 -17.87
N ARG A 536 26.50 16.62 -17.89
CA ARG A 536 26.27 17.42 -16.69
C ARG A 536 25.39 16.55 -15.80
N ARG A 537 25.99 16.02 -14.72
CA ARG A 537 25.31 15.16 -13.78
C ARG A 537 24.13 15.95 -13.23
N LYS A 538 22.93 15.48 -13.53
CA LYS A 538 21.70 16.16 -13.12
C LYS A 538 21.57 16.05 -11.59
N ASN A 539 21.35 17.18 -10.94
CA ASN A 539 21.28 17.32 -9.48
C ASN A 539 19.88 16.95 -8.98
N TYR A 540 19.59 15.66 -8.81
CA TYR A 540 18.28 15.17 -8.33
C TYR A 540 18.33 14.67 -6.88
N ALA A 541 17.25 14.86 -6.14
CA ALA A 541 16.98 14.21 -4.87
C ALA A 541 15.88 13.16 -5.06
N MET A 542 16.15 11.91 -4.66
CA MET A 542 15.16 10.83 -4.74
C MET A 542 14.23 10.85 -3.51
N ARG A 543 12.97 10.47 -3.72
CA ARG A 543 11.92 10.34 -2.70
C ARG A 543 11.16 9.03 -2.91
N PHE A 544 10.58 8.52 -1.84
CA PHE A 544 9.99 7.19 -1.78
C PHE A 544 8.61 7.28 -1.17
N ILE A 545 7.75 6.38 -1.61
CA ILE A 545 6.52 6.04 -0.91
C ILE A 545 6.64 4.56 -0.57
N PRO A 546 6.90 4.25 0.70
CA PRO A 546 7.38 2.94 1.10
C PRO A 546 6.24 1.92 1.09
N GLY A 547 6.50 0.75 0.52
CA GLY A 547 5.79 -0.49 0.83
C GLY A 547 6.75 -1.47 1.49
N ALA A 548 6.19 -2.56 2.02
CA ALA A 548 6.93 -3.65 2.62
C ALA A 548 7.84 -4.36 1.62
N ARG A 549 7.39 -4.66 0.38
CA ARG A 549 8.20 -5.34 -0.65
C ARG A 549 8.50 -4.50 -1.88
N ARG A 550 7.71 -3.47 -2.12
CA ARG A 550 7.84 -2.57 -3.28
C ARG A 550 7.75 -1.14 -2.80
N ALA A 551 8.32 -0.22 -3.55
CA ALA A 551 8.13 1.19 -3.29
C ALA A 551 7.97 1.93 -4.61
N PHE A 552 7.20 3.01 -4.58
CA PHE A 552 7.20 3.98 -5.66
C PHE A 552 8.31 5.00 -5.39
N VAL A 553 9.24 5.13 -6.33
CA VAL A 553 10.41 5.98 -6.21
C VAL A 553 10.30 7.08 -7.24
N TYR A 554 10.61 8.31 -6.85
CA TYR A 554 10.55 9.45 -7.76
C TYR A 554 11.67 10.45 -7.49
N ALA A 555 12.09 11.15 -8.54
CA ALA A 555 13.13 12.18 -8.45
C ALA A 555 12.54 13.58 -8.53
N ILE A 556 13.10 14.47 -7.72
CA ILE A 556 12.85 15.92 -7.77
C ILE A 556 14.18 16.66 -7.97
N PRO A 557 14.21 17.88 -8.51
CA PRO A 557 15.43 18.68 -8.54
C PRO A 557 15.91 18.98 -7.12
N ARG A 558 17.21 18.79 -6.82
CA ARG A 558 17.76 18.94 -5.44
C ARG A 558 17.60 20.37 -4.91
N ASP A 559 17.68 21.36 -5.80
CA ASP A 559 17.61 22.78 -5.44
C ASP A 559 16.14 23.27 -5.31
N TYR A 560 15.16 22.38 -5.47
CA TYR A 560 13.74 22.73 -5.40
C TYR A 560 13.25 22.77 -3.95
N ARG A 561 12.82 23.95 -3.49
CA ARG A 561 12.39 24.19 -2.11
C ARG A 561 10.88 24.28 -1.90
N SER A 562 10.08 24.24 -2.96
CA SER A 562 8.62 24.33 -2.83
C SER A 562 8.03 23.00 -2.34
N THR A 563 6.91 23.09 -1.63
CA THR A 563 6.08 21.96 -1.17
C THR A 563 5.49 21.15 -2.33
N GLU A 564 5.58 21.68 -3.55
CA GLU A 564 4.99 21.11 -4.77
C GLU A 564 6.07 20.81 -5.82
N PRO A 565 7.03 19.93 -5.52
CA PRO A 565 8.16 19.69 -6.42
C PRO A 565 7.72 19.06 -7.74
N PRO A 566 8.34 19.47 -8.88
CA PRO A 566 8.16 18.75 -10.12
C PRO A 566 8.82 17.38 -10.00
N ILE A 567 8.11 16.35 -10.44
CA ILE A 567 8.64 14.99 -10.51
C ILE A 567 9.23 14.77 -11.91
N THR A 568 10.53 14.56 -11.98
CA THR A 568 11.28 14.46 -13.25
C THR A 568 11.46 13.04 -13.74
N ALA A 569 11.38 12.05 -12.85
CA ALA A 569 11.50 10.64 -13.18
C ALA A 569 10.86 9.77 -12.09
N CYS A 570 10.44 8.56 -12.48
CA CYS A 570 9.77 7.60 -11.62
C CYS A 570 10.35 6.19 -11.83
N TRP A 571 10.49 5.44 -10.74
CA TRP A 571 10.92 4.04 -10.74
C TRP A 571 10.04 3.25 -9.76
N GLY A 572 9.94 1.94 -9.99
CA GLY A 572 9.41 1.01 -9.01
C GLY A 572 10.53 0.18 -8.43
N PHE A 573 10.60 0.17 -7.11
CA PHE A 573 11.47 -0.70 -6.35
C PHE A 573 10.79 -2.06 -6.13
N GLN A 574 11.56 -3.15 -6.20
CA GLN A 574 11.12 -4.51 -5.88
C GLN A 574 12.29 -5.36 -5.35
N TYR A 575 12.04 -6.16 -4.31
CA TYR A 575 12.99 -7.19 -3.88
C TYR A 575 13.20 -8.27 -4.93
N ASN A 576 14.45 -8.69 -5.10
CA ASN A 576 14.81 -9.85 -5.88
C ASN A 576 14.46 -11.14 -5.10
N MET A 577 13.89 -12.18 -5.73
CA MET A 577 13.58 -13.43 -5.00
C MET A 577 14.84 -14.16 -4.53
N LYS A 578 15.97 -13.99 -5.22
CA LYS A 578 17.26 -14.52 -4.75
C LYS A 578 17.61 -14.03 -3.34
N ASP A 579 17.14 -12.85 -2.98
CA ASP A 579 17.35 -12.29 -1.66
C ASP A 579 16.54 -13.02 -0.59
N ARG A 580 15.37 -13.57 -0.95
CA ARG A 580 14.52 -14.33 -0.03
C ARG A 580 15.11 -15.70 0.27
N THR A 581 15.70 -16.38 -0.72
CA THR A 581 16.25 -17.73 -0.53
C THR A 581 17.45 -17.72 0.42
N ILE A 582 18.27 -16.68 0.40
CA ILE A 582 19.40 -16.52 1.34
C ILE A 582 18.94 -16.46 2.80
N TYR A 583 17.75 -15.90 3.07
CA TYR A 583 17.21 -15.81 4.44
C TYR A 583 16.48 -17.07 4.91
N LEU A 584 16.04 -17.91 3.98
CA LEU A 584 15.27 -19.11 4.29
C LEU A 584 16.10 -20.39 4.17
N GLY A 585 17.23 -20.34 3.46
CA GLY A 585 18.21 -21.42 3.35
C GLY A 585 19.11 -21.45 4.58
N ASP A 586 19.51 -22.67 4.94
CA ASP A 586 20.30 -23.06 6.10
C ASP A 586 21.31 -22.00 6.57
N GLN A 587 21.22 -21.61 7.84
CA GLN A 587 22.27 -20.84 8.54
C GLN A 587 23.58 -21.64 8.72
N ASN A 588 23.77 -22.72 7.97
CA ASN A 588 24.95 -23.59 8.08
C ASN A 588 26.10 -23.14 7.18
N ASP A 589 25.85 -22.21 6.25
CA ASP A 589 26.92 -21.63 5.42
C ASP A 589 27.37 -20.31 6.06
N ASP A 590 28.42 -20.40 6.89
CA ASP A 590 29.26 -19.28 7.35
C ASP A 590 30.07 -18.66 6.18
N ASP A 591 29.45 -18.51 5.00
CA ASP A 591 30.08 -17.89 3.84
C ASP A 591 30.09 -16.36 4.03
N ASP A 592 31.18 -15.88 4.62
CA ASP A 592 31.88 -14.63 4.35
C ASP A 592 31.09 -13.55 3.56
N ILE A 593 30.14 -12.90 4.25
CA ILE A 593 29.70 -11.57 3.82
C ILE A 593 30.80 -10.60 4.25
N ASP A 594 31.57 -10.07 3.28
CA ASP A 594 32.60 -9.01 3.39
C ASP A 594 32.24 -7.90 4.41
N LEU A 595 32.44 -8.20 5.69
CA LEU A 595 32.41 -7.30 6.82
C LEU A 595 33.84 -7.30 7.34
N LEU A 596 34.52 -6.18 7.10
CA LEU A 596 35.85 -5.86 7.62
C LEU A 596 36.12 -6.48 9.01
N GLU A 597 37.00 -7.47 8.99
CA GLU A 597 37.88 -8.03 10.03
C GLU A 597 37.38 -7.97 11.48
N THR A 598 36.96 -9.14 11.99
CA THR A 598 37.16 -9.48 13.41
C THR A 598 37.31 -11.00 13.54
N ASP A 599 38.53 -11.45 13.83
CA ASP A 599 38.90 -12.87 13.98
C ASP A 599 38.21 -13.50 15.21
N VAL A 600 37.44 -14.58 15.00
CA VAL A 600 36.93 -15.46 16.06
C VAL A 600 37.23 -16.91 15.68
N PRO A 601 37.76 -17.77 16.58
CA PRO A 601 38.22 -19.10 16.22
C PRO A 601 37.10 -20.15 16.13
N ASP A 602 37.28 -21.03 15.16
CA ASP A 602 36.41 -22.13 14.72
C ASP A 602 35.93 -23.07 15.85
N SER A 603 34.65 -23.43 15.80
CA SER A 603 34.07 -24.52 16.61
C SER A 603 33.50 -25.61 15.70
N PRO A 604 33.95 -26.88 15.82
CA PRO A 604 33.39 -27.96 15.03
C PRO A 604 32.30 -28.65 15.85
N LEU A 605 31.08 -28.75 15.29
CA LEU A 605 30.11 -29.86 15.41
C LEU A 605 28.68 -29.33 15.21
N SER A 606 28.06 -29.67 14.09
CA SER A 606 26.59 -29.81 14.05
C SER A 606 26.17 -30.66 12.85
N ALA A 607 25.37 -31.69 13.16
CA ALA A 607 24.85 -32.67 12.25
C ALA A 607 23.70 -32.08 11.41
N ALA A 608 23.74 -32.35 10.11
CA ALA A 608 22.75 -31.95 9.13
C ALA A 608 21.33 -32.35 9.54
N SER A 609 20.51 -31.35 9.86
CA SER A 609 19.05 -31.47 9.95
C SER A 609 18.48 -31.18 8.57
N THR A 610 18.17 -32.24 7.80
CA THR A 610 17.34 -32.14 6.59
C THR A 610 15.90 -31.81 6.97
N LEU A 611 15.64 -30.55 7.35
CA LEU A 611 14.30 -29.98 7.32
C LEU A 611 13.98 -29.75 5.85
N ALA A 612 13.17 -30.66 5.33
CA ALA A 612 12.68 -30.72 3.98
C ALA A 612 12.24 -29.35 3.45
N ASP A 613 12.45 -29.17 2.14
CA ASP A 613 11.75 -28.24 1.27
C ASP A 613 10.24 -28.22 1.59
N ASP A 614 9.85 -27.37 2.53
CA ASP A 614 8.48 -27.20 3.01
C ASP A 614 7.59 -26.43 2.00
N LEU A 615 7.88 -26.60 0.71
CA LEU A 615 7.09 -26.11 -0.41
C LEU A 615 6.75 -27.26 -1.37
N ASP A 616 6.37 -28.42 -0.83
CA ASP A 616 5.49 -29.38 -1.49
C ASP A 616 4.05 -28.84 -1.68
N VAL A 617 3.88 -27.51 -1.80
CA VAL A 617 2.64 -26.93 -2.32
C VAL A 617 2.78 -27.03 -3.84
N PRO A 618 2.14 -28.01 -4.51
CA PRO A 618 2.26 -28.16 -5.94
C PRO A 618 1.88 -26.84 -6.61
N TYR A 619 2.82 -26.29 -7.38
CA TYR A 619 2.61 -25.11 -8.21
C TYR A 619 1.26 -25.24 -8.92
N TYR A 620 0.30 -24.34 -8.65
CA TYR A 620 -1.01 -24.47 -9.26
C TYR A 620 -0.89 -24.10 -10.75
N PRO A 621 -1.01 -25.05 -11.69
CA PRO A 621 -0.71 -24.80 -13.10
C PRO A 621 -1.65 -23.75 -13.73
N GLY A 622 -2.79 -23.45 -13.08
CA GLY A 622 -3.74 -22.43 -13.53
C GLY A 622 -3.41 -21.00 -13.09
N LEU A 623 -2.42 -20.76 -12.22
CA LEU A 623 -1.89 -19.40 -12.04
C LEU A 623 -0.84 -19.17 -13.11
N ASP A 624 -1.05 -18.15 -13.95
CA ASP A 624 -0.07 -17.71 -14.96
C ASP A 624 1.14 -17.05 -14.29
N VAL A 625 1.80 -17.68 -13.30
CA VAL A 625 2.98 -17.08 -12.68
C VAL A 625 4.10 -17.06 -13.73
N PRO A 626 4.67 -15.88 -14.05
CA PRO A 626 5.79 -15.82 -14.97
C PRO A 626 6.97 -16.65 -14.45
N PRO A 627 7.75 -17.32 -15.32
CA PRO A 627 8.91 -18.08 -14.91
C PRO A 627 9.93 -17.18 -14.19
N LEU A 628 10.69 -17.75 -13.24
CA LEU A 628 11.73 -17.06 -12.46
C LEU A 628 12.76 -16.32 -13.34
N SER A 629 12.95 -16.77 -14.59
CA SER A 629 13.82 -16.10 -15.57
C SER A 629 13.37 -14.70 -15.99
N MET A 630 12.15 -14.27 -15.65
CA MET A 630 11.66 -12.91 -15.89
C MET A 630 11.99 -11.93 -14.76
N GLU A 631 12.75 -12.35 -13.75
CA GLU A 631 13.17 -11.47 -12.65
C GLU A 631 14.18 -10.42 -13.12
N ARG A 632 14.03 -9.20 -12.59
CA ARG A 632 14.97 -8.13 -12.86
C ARG A 632 16.32 -8.43 -12.24
N THR A 633 17.37 -8.03 -12.94
CA THR A 633 18.73 -7.96 -12.39
C THR A 633 18.87 -6.81 -11.40
N THR A 634 18.12 -5.72 -11.58
CA THR A 634 18.14 -4.53 -10.73
C THR A 634 16.87 -4.42 -9.88
N MET A 635 16.98 -3.92 -8.65
CA MET A 635 15.81 -3.71 -7.79
C MET A 635 14.95 -2.52 -8.23
N LEU A 636 15.57 -1.53 -8.88
CA LEU A 636 14.87 -0.41 -9.50
C LEU A 636 14.58 -0.73 -10.97
N GLY A 637 13.33 -0.54 -11.38
CA GLY A 637 12.94 -0.52 -12.79
C GLY A 637 12.23 0.77 -13.15
N PRO A 638 12.55 1.40 -14.28
CA PRO A 638 11.93 2.66 -14.70
C PRO A 638 10.43 2.48 -14.90
N VAL A 639 9.66 3.49 -14.49
CA VAL A 639 8.22 3.55 -14.69
C VAL A 639 7.92 4.37 -15.94
N LYS A 640 7.35 3.71 -16.95
CA LYS A 640 6.86 4.34 -18.17
C LYS A 640 5.44 4.84 -17.94
N LEU A 641 5.33 6.15 -17.74
CA LEU A 641 4.05 6.86 -17.65
C LEU A 641 3.62 7.39 -19.02
N PRO A 642 2.30 7.48 -19.29
CA PRO A 642 1.78 8.22 -20.43
C PRO A 642 2.28 9.67 -20.45
N GLU A 643 2.55 10.20 -21.64
CA GLU A 643 3.14 11.54 -21.84
C GLU A 643 2.36 12.65 -21.14
N ASN A 644 1.04 12.62 -21.28
CA ASN A 644 0.15 13.58 -20.62
C ASN A 644 0.29 13.56 -19.09
N LEU A 645 0.59 12.42 -18.45
CA LEU A 645 0.83 12.37 -17.01
C LEU A 645 2.23 12.86 -16.65
N ARG A 646 3.24 12.60 -17.49
CA ARG A 646 4.60 13.13 -17.31
C ARG A 646 4.58 14.66 -17.29
N ASP A 647 3.84 15.28 -18.20
CA ASP A 647 3.68 16.73 -18.25
C ASP A 647 3.03 17.29 -16.98
N LYS A 648 2.07 16.56 -16.39
CA LYS A 648 1.45 16.94 -15.12
C LYS A 648 2.41 16.78 -13.94
N LEU A 649 3.21 15.73 -13.92
CA LEU A 649 4.23 15.54 -12.88
C LEU A 649 5.30 16.64 -12.91
N LEU A 650 5.70 17.10 -14.10
CA LEU A 650 6.61 18.24 -14.28
C LEU A 650 6.01 19.58 -13.85
N GLN A 651 4.68 19.67 -13.72
CA GLN A 651 4.01 20.88 -13.27
C GLN A 651 4.07 21.10 -11.76
N GLY A 652 4.47 20.09 -10.97
CA GLY A 652 4.50 20.14 -9.51
C GLY A 652 3.38 19.31 -8.89
N VAL A 653 3.74 18.49 -7.89
CA VAL A 653 2.82 17.56 -7.22
C VAL A 653 2.60 18.02 -5.79
N SER A 654 1.35 18.29 -5.42
CA SER A 654 0.99 18.76 -4.07
C SER A 654 0.77 17.61 -3.07
N GLY A 655 0.48 16.42 -3.58
CA GLY A 655 0.44 15.21 -2.76
C GLY A 655 0.57 13.97 -3.63
N VAL A 656 1.17 12.92 -3.05
CA VAL A 656 1.34 11.63 -3.71
C VAL A 656 1.21 10.51 -2.69
N SER A 657 0.53 9.44 -3.06
CA SER A 657 0.40 8.23 -2.25
C SER A 657 0.50 6.98 -3.13
N PHE A 658 0.94 5.88 -2.53
CA PHE A 658 1.10 4.59 -3.17
C PHE A 658 0.59 3.51 -2.22
N ASP A 659 -0.23 2.60 -2.75
CA ASP A 659 -0.61 1.38 -2.06
C ASP A 659 0.06 0.21 -2.78
N GLU A 660 0.98 -0.42 -2.07
CA GLU A 660 1.76 -1.53 -2.59
C GLU A 660 0.89 -2.70 -3.01
N ASP A 661 -0.19 -2.93 -2.28
CA ASP A 661 -0.99 -4.13 -2.43
C ASP A 661 -1.94 -4.07 -3.64
N SER A 662 -2.54 -2.91 -3.87
CA SER A 662 -3.34 -2.68 -5.08
C SER A 662 -2.49 -2.31 -6.30
N GLY A 663 -1.26 -1.83 -6.10
CA GLY A 663 -0.44 -1.29 -7.18
C GLY A 663 -0.99 0.03 -7.74
N ARG A 664 -1.67 0.83 -6.91
CA ARG A 664 -2.19 2.14 -7.30
C ARG A 664 -1.28 3.25 -6.78
N VAL A 665 -0.96 4.19 -7.65
CA VAL A 665 -0.37 5.48 -7.28
C VAL A 665 -1.41 6.56 -7.52
N VAL A 666 -1.61 7.42 -6.54
CA VAL A 666 -2.45 8.60 -6.66
C VAL A 666 -1.59 9.83 -6.46
N PHE A 667 -1.73 10.81 -7.33
CA PHE A 667 -1.12 12.12 -7.12
C PHE A 667 -2.08 13.24 -7.46
N ALA A 668 -1.86 14.38 -6.83
CA ALA A 668 -2.61 15.61 -7.04
C ALA A 668 -1.65 16.67 -7.56
N THR A 669 -2.10 17.45 -8.54
CA THR A 669 -1.33 18.61 -9.02
C THR A 669 -2.13 19.87 -8.79
N LYS A 670 -1.46 20.92 -8.29
CA LYS A 670 -2.12 22.20 -8.02
C LYS A 670 -2.54 22.91 -9.30
N LYS A 671 -1.76 22.75 -10.37
CA LYS A 671 -2.02 23.47 -11.63
C LYS A 671 -3.33 23.06 -12.29
N ASP A 672 -3.76 21.82 -12.12
CA ASP A 672 -5.03 21.35 -12.70
C ASP A 672 -6.12 21.04 -11.67
N ASN A 673 -5.82 21.07 -10.36
CA ASN A 673 -6.75 20.71 -9.28
C ASN A 673 -7.44 19.35 -9.53
N ARG A 674 -6.68 18.38 -10.08
CA ARG A 674 -7.16 17.02 -10.33
C ARG A 674 -6.40 16.00 -9.48
N LEU A 675 -7.12 14.95 -9.13
CA LEU A 675 -6.53 13.68 -8.70
C LEU A 675 -6.26 12.85 -9.95
N HIS A 676 -5.04 12.34 -10.06
CA HIS A 676 -4.62 11.40 -11.09
C HIS A 676 -4.34 10.06 -10.43
N VAL A 677 -5.03 9.03 -10.89
CA VAL A 677 -4.80 7.66 -10.43
C VAL A 677 -4.13 6.87 -11.54
N VAL A 678 -3.02 6.23 -11.18
CA VAL A 678 -2.18 5.41 -12.03
C VAL A 678 -2.26 3.99 -11.49
N ASP A 679 -2.84 3.09 -12.28
CA ASP A 679 -3.02 1.70 -11.91
C ASP A 679 -2.01 0.83 -12.66
N PHE A 680 -1.17 0.12 -11.91
CA PHE A 680 -0.23 -0.86 -12.46
C PHE A 680 -0.83 -2.26 -12.55
N ALA A 681 -2.03 -2.45 -11.99
CA ALA A 681 -2.81 -3.65 -12.13
C ALA A 681 -3.85 -3.50 -13.24
N ARG A 682 -4.22 -4.61 -13.88
CA ARG A 682 -5.32 -4.64 -14.82
C ARG A 682 -6.63 -4.77 -14.06
N THR A 683 -7.50 -3.78 -14.18
CA THR A 683 -8.88 -3.85 -13.70
C THR A 683 -9.78 -4.49 -14.75
N ARG A 684 -10.68 -5.39 -14.32
CA ARG A 684 -11.70 -5.95 -15.21
C ARG A 684 -12.75 -4.88 -15.54
N ARG A 685 -12.86 -4.53 -16.82
CA ARG A 685 -13.94 -3.64 -17.31
C ARG A 685 -15.29 -4.35 -17.17
N ARG A 686 -16.29 -3.61 -16.68
CA ARG A 686 -17.67 -4.08 -16.58
C ARG A 686 -18.31 -4.11 -17.96
N ASP A 687 -19.06 -5.17 -18.25
CA ASP A 687 -19.84 -5.29 -19.48
C ASP A 687 -21.36 -5.33 -19.21
N THR A 688 -22.16 -5.35 -20.27
CA THR A 688 -23.63 -5.32 -20.18
C THR A 688 -24.20 -6.53 -19.46
N ASP A 689 -23.56 -7.70 -19.57
CA ASP A 689 -24.02 -8.88 -18.83
C ASP A 689 -23.69 -8.76 -17.34
N ASP A 690 -22.58 -8.10 -16.96
CA ASP A 690 -22.30 -7.82 -15.53
C ASP A 690 -23.36 -6.90 -14.93
N ASN A 691 -23.83 -5.90 -15.68
CA ASN A 691 -24.94 -5.04 -15.25
C ASN A 691 -26.21 -5.86 -15.03
N ARG A 692 -26.55 -6.74 -15.97
CA ARG A 692 -27.73 -7.59 -15.88
C ARG A 692 -27.64 -8.60 -14.73
N HIS A 693 -26.50 -9.25 -14.57
CA HIS A 693 -26.29 -10.20 -13.48
C HIS A 693 -26.36 -9.50 -12.12
N ASN A 694 -25.76 -8.32 -11.98
CA ASN A 694 -25.85 -7.56 -10.74
C ASN A 694 -27.29 -7.10 -10.45
N ALA A 695 -28.07 -6.71 -11.46
CA ALA A 695 -29.49 -6.39 -11.29
C ALA A 695 -30.29 -7.61 -10.80
N ILE A 696 -30.07 -8.79 -11.38
CA ILE A 696 -30.72 -10.04 -10.92
C ILE A 696 -30.32 -10.36 -9.48
N MET A 697 -29.03 -10.26 -9.13
CA MET A 697 -28.57 -10.48 -7.77
C MET A 697 -29.14 -9.42 -6.80
N ASP A 698 -29.35 -8.19 -7.25
CA ASP A 698 -29.98 -7.14 -6.46
C ASP A 698 -31.47 -7.39 -6.21
N GLU A 699 -32.18 -7.99 -7.16
CA GLU A 699 -33.58 -8.39 -7.07
C GLU A 699 -33.76 -9.65 -6.20
N GLU A 700 -32.94 -10.68 -6.41
CA GLU A 700 -33.03 -11.97 -5.71
C GLU A 700 -32.60 -11.88 -4.24
N PHE A 701 -31.56 -11.10 -3.96
CA PHE A 701 -31.00 -10.91 -2.62
C PHE A 701 -31.29 -9.50 -2.12
N GLY A 702 -32.46 -8.95 -2.48
CA GLY A 702 -32.91 -7.64 -2.04
C GLY A 702 -32.53 -7.39 -0.59
N TYR A 703 -31.58 -6.46 -0.40
CA TYR A 703 -31.24 -5.88 0.90
C TYR A 703 -32.50 -5.12 1.38
N GLU A 704 -33.49 -5.85 1.88
CA GLU A 704 -34.55 -5.25 2.68
C GLU A 704 -33.91 -4.82 4.02
N ASP A 705 -33.84 -3.50 4.19
CA ASP A 705 -33.53 -2.73 5.40
C ASP A 705 -32.52 -3.27 6.42
N SER A 706 -31.25 -3.43 5.99
CA SER A 706 -30.15 -3.59 6.95
C SER A 706 -29.87 -2.33 7.80
N MET A 707 -30.50 -1.18 7.53
CA MET A 707 -30.40 -0.01 8.42
C MET A 707 -31.42 -0.04 9.56
N GLU A 708 -32.62 -0.61 9.39
CA GLU A 708 -33.58 -0.71 10.49
C GLU A 708 -33.06 -1.61 11.63
N GLY A 709 -32.22 -2.60 11.30
CA GLY A 709 -31.54 -3.43 12.30
C GLY A 709 -30.41 -2.73 13.07
N VAL A 710 -29.87 -1.61 12.58
CA VAL A 710 -28.77 -0.87 13.22
C VAL A 710 -29.29 0.14 14.24
N GLU A 711 -30.53 0.62 14.14
CA GLU A 711 -31.13 1.47 15.17
C GLU A 711 -31.49 0.72 16.47
N ALA A 712 -31.49 -0.62 16.44
CA ALA A 712 -31.87 -1.47 17.58
C ALA A 712 -30.69 -2.06 18.39
N SER A 713 -29.44 -1.78 18.00
CA SER A 713 -28.20 -2.21 18.68
C SER A 713 -27.36 -1.02 19.08
#